data_AF-A0A0B4GRH6-F1
#
_entry.id   AF-A0A0B4GRH6-F1
#
_cell.length_a   1.000
_cell.length_b   1.000
_cell.length_c   1.000
_cell.angle_alpha   90.00
_cell.angle_beta   90.00
_cell.angle_gamma   90.00
#
_symmetry.space_group_name_H-M   'P 1'
#
loop_
_entity.id
_entity.type
_entity.pdbx_description
1 polymer ?
#
loop_
_entity_poly.entity_id
_entity_poly.type
_entity_poly.pdbx_seq_one_letter_code
_entity_poly.pdbx_strand_id
1 'polypeptide(L)'
;MDPTPDPPLQRIQYKPLDASRNEIRVLSFETSSRPDDLSGRLDRILGLGPARLTLEHVSLDDWKPEYVRFRTKHPTQWSSSQVCDAWCEQLEIEPRSAASDVFRTVARFTWGDYTAISYMRGSPEKTKTITINGMPVVVGTNLAAAIDCLRSRPLCKIWVDAVCINQDDVNERNAHVMRIREIFGQSFAVTVWLGEDEMSSTGLNSWVEETLDKLRCCGTILAAHDKRTLEAALGIDVRAWESDHDYDELEDFFSSDVLYFDNEWWADSDDEDEFGPPHFRDLVAMALLRLFQNPYWSRLWIIQELAVSPRSSTLRWGNSSVSVQTVLTLADIFCKKFLDDGTLNSHLVNEISPCLHLLNSIGQWQRSGVLSNREDGLKGTALADLCRWAGSAKCDLPHDKVFGLLGLLPQAISGMITIDYNQDETKLLSEFTVAISTASGNSENSEGTGDRKTQSTANSSMYALQDAVGKGKGLFATEKISKGTRILSEEAVITLSEQVSSERLGTSIRQQVDALSEHQRQAFLSMHNIHPYKNTTEQCLGIFRTNSLPAEAVGDKGGIFLEACRINHACDNNAQKNWNDTIKRHTVHALRDIDKGEEITLTYLSPLKNRKTRQKILLERFGFICLCRLCSLPPEQSQESDRRLEEIHRLDGVIDQLGTEEGLLVSPLRTLGYLDRQVRLYSEQGREDVGFAQAVVNAAQLVIANSDLARGRILAERAASVWKSTLGGDSTQAIKYGALAQDPSKYELYGFSMKWKTKVDEEPPGLGPSDLEDWLWRREKTTAPRQLANPRSRLAFLRFIDLPDEKGVDADFYESGDTGTYRPRRHWCFLGEIVDFTTLHHLEIEVKDVSGGKIPLHFYTNGLGSEMTPDQYRKGYTVAILYAKRHVFRFGEPGIRHEDPRMIKIFPLSLDKLLALNDKACQVAGWKENGHKADCKVLKDADLRGLFFLKWDEFDNYVQFPLHTTEAS
;
A
#
# COMPACT_ATOMS: atom_id res chain seq x y z
N MET A 1 34.95 -35.90 7.01
CA MET A 1 35.76 -34.67 7.06
C MET A 1 34.95 -33.70 7.89
N ASP A 2 35.44 -33.34 9.08
CA ASP A 2 34.84 -32.27 9.87
C ASP A 2 34.81 -30.98 9.05
N PRO A 3 33.75 -30.16 9.14
CA PRO A 3 33.78 -28.83 8.57
C PRO A 3 34.84 -28.03 9.32
N THR A 4 35.88 -27.61 8.60
CA THR A 4 36.84 -26.63 9.10
C THR A 4 36.06 -25.40 9.59
N PRO A 5 36.30 -24.91 10.82
CA PRO A 5 35.64 -23.71 11.31
C PRO A 5 36.00 -22.53 10.40
N ASP A 6 35.00 -21.74 10.01
CA ASP A 6 35.20 -20.53 9.24
C ASP A 6 36.25 -19.65 9.92
N PRO A 7 37.19 -19.05 9.17
CA PRO A 7 38.19 -18.17 9.74
C PRO A 7 37.50 -17.01 10.47
N PRO A 8 38.04 -16.55 11.62
CA PRO A 8 37.41 -15.48 12.39
C PRO A 8 37.23 -14.23 11.55
N LEU A 9 36.01 -13.69 11.57
CA LEU A 9 35.63 -12.43 10.92
C LEU A 9 36.61 -11.32 11.31
N GLN A 10 37.45 -10.87 10.38
CA GLN A 10 38.36 -9.76 10.62
C GLN A 10 37.64 -8.43 10.35
N ARG A 11 37.62 -7.55 11.35
CA ARG A 11 37.09 -6.18 11.22
C ARG A 11 38.00 -5.36 10.32
N ILE A 12 37.44 -4.38 9.60
CA ILE A 12 38.24 -3.39 8.84
C ILE A 12 39.20 -2.71 9.82
N GLN A 13 40.49 -2.74 9.51
CA GLN A 13 41.49 -1.99 10.26
C GLN A 13 41.50 -0.54 9.77
N TYR A 14 40.84 0.34 10.52
CA TYR A 14 40.82 1.77 10.23
C TYR A 14 42.12 2.45 10.69
N LYS A 15 42.72 3.26 9.81
CA LYS A 15 43.70 4.27 10.20
C LYS A 15 42.96 5.56 10.59
N PRO A 16 43.28 6.21 11.72
CA PRO A 16 42.65 7.48 12.14
C PRO A 16 42.69 8.53 11.03
N LEU A 17 41.64 9.36 10.95
CA LEU A 17 41.58 10.47 10.01
C LEU A 17 42.41 11.66 10.48
N ASP A 18 43.12 12.30 9.56
CA ASP A 18 43.81 13.57 9.82
C ASP A 18 42.83 14.76 9.71
N ALA A 19 42.38 15.25 10.86
CA ALA A 19 41.50 16.41 10.93
C ALA A 19 42.11 17.69 10.36
N SER A 20 43.44 17.84 10.39
CA SER A 20 44.12 19.04 9.85
C SER A 20 44.09 19.11 8.32
N ARG A 21 43.82 17.97 7.66
CA ARG A 21 43.74 17.85 6.21
C ARG A 21 42.31 17.68 5.69
N ASN A 22 41.29 17.90 6.53
CA ASN A 22 39.88 17.62 6.19
C ASN A 22 39.70 16.24 5.53
N GLU A 23 40.32 15.23 6.11
CA GLU A 23 40.42 13.89 5.50
C GLU A 23 39.11 13.09 5.65
N ILE A 24 38.76 12.32 4.62
CA ILE A 24 37.67 11.34 4.60
C ILE A 24 38.16 10.02 4.01
N ARG A 25 37.37 8.95 4.16
CA ARG A 25 37.60 7.68 3.45
C ARG A 25 36.61 7.50 2.32
N VAL A 26 37.08 7.00 1.18
CA VAL A 26 36.25 6.68 0.01
C VAL A 26 36.59 5.28 -0.50
N LEU A 27 35.60 4.64 -1.12
CA LEU A 27 35.70 3.31 -1.71
C LEU A 27 35.92 3.40 -3.21
N SER A 28 36.92 2.70 -3.72
CA SER A 28 37.15 2.56 -5.17
C SER A 28 36.95 1.11 -5.58
N PHE A 29 36.30 0.86 -6.72
CA PHE A 29 36.27 -0.49 -7.29
C PHE A 29 37.65 -0.87 -7.81
N GLU A 30 38.19 -2.00 -7.37
CA GLU A 30 39.49 -2.50 -7.87
C GLU A 30 39.40 -2.68 -9.38
N THR A 31 40.30 -2.10 -10.19
CA THR A 31 40.43 -2.40 -11.63
C THR A 31 41.36 -3.60 -11.83
N SER A 32 40.95 -4.59 -12.65
CA SER A 32 41.81 -5.74 -12.94
C SER A 32 43.09 -5.22 -13.57
N SER A 33 44.23 -5.52 -12.96
CA SER A 33 45.55 -5.01 -13.35
C SER A 33 46.08 -5.62 -14.65
N ARG A 34 45.31 -6.49 -15.32
CA ARG A 34 45.66 -7.11 -16.59
C ARG A 34 44.77 -6.58 -17.73
N PRO A 35 45.34 -5.91 -18.75
CA PRO A 35 44.60 -5.40 -19.90
C PRO A 35 43.77 -6.46 -20.64
N ASP A 36 44.18 -7.72 -20.56
CA ASP A 36 43.57 -8.85 -21.29
C ASP A 36 42.57 -9.69 -20.46
N ASP A 37 42.21 -9.26 -19.24
CA ASP A 37 41.29 -9.99 -18.37
C ASP A 37 39.80 -9.77 -18.77
N LEU A 38 39.42 -10.42 -19.88
CA LEU A 38 38.04 -10.46 -20.37
C LEU A 38 37.07 -11.04 -19.32
N SER A 39 37.51 -12.02 -18.51
CA SER A 39 36.69 -12.62 -17.44
C SER A 39 36.37 -11.60 -16.36
N GLY A 40 37.38 -10.89 -15.84
CA GLY A 40 37.18 -9.85 -14.82
C GLY A 40 36.41 -8.62 -15.32
N ARG A 41 36.34 -8.39 -16.64
CA ARG A 41 35.46 -7.39 -17.25
C ARG A 41 34.02 -7.90 -17.41
N LEU A 42 33.84 -9.14 -17.86
CA LEU A 42 32.54 -9.81 -17.94
C LEU A 42 31.90 -9.98 -16.56
N ASP A 43 32.65 -10.38 -15.54
CA ASP A 43 32.17 -10.52 -14.16
C ASP A 43 31.68 -9.19 -13.56
N ARG A 44 32.27 -8.06 -13.94
CA ARG A 44 31.77 -6.72 -13.56
C ARG A 44 30.51 -6.32 -14.29
N ILE A 45 30.44 -6.60 -15.59
CA ILE A 45 29.30 -6.25 -16.44
C ILE A 45 28.09 -7.13 -16.10
N LEU A 46 28.32 -8.42 -15.83
CA LEU A 46 27.31 -9.41 -15.51
C LEU A 46 27.04 -9.53 -13.99
N GLY A 47 27.78 -8.79 -13.16
CA GLY A 47 27.63 -8.81 -11.71
C GLY A 47 28.03 -10.13 -11.02
N LEU A 48 28.78 -11.00 -11.69
CA LEU A 48 29.14 -12.32 -11.19
C LEU A 48 30.25 -12.22 -10.13
N GLY A 49 29.97 -12.70 -8.91
CA GLY A 49 30.92 -12.72 -7.78
C GLY A 49 30.90 -11.44 -6.90
N PRO A 50 31.52 -11.49 -5.70
CA PRO A 50 31.46 -10.41 -4.72
C PRO A 50 32.24 -9.15 -5.16
N ALA A 51 31.68 -7.97 -4.87
CA ALA A 51 32.34 -6.69 -5.14
C ALA A 51 33.69 -6.57 -4.42
N ARG A 52 34.73 -6.18 -5.17
CA ARG A 52 36.08 -5.91 -4.65
C ARG A 52 36.39 -4.43 -4.68
N LEU A 53 36.69 -3.88 -3.51
CA LEU A 53 36.84 -2.46 -3.26
C LEU A 53 38.16 -2.18 -2.53
N THR A 54 38.69 -0.98 -2.69
CA THR A 54 39.76 -0.44 -1.86
C THR A 54 39.25 0.74 -1.04
N LEU A 55 39.64 0.82 0.23
CA LEU A 55 39.33 1.95 1.10
C LEU A 55 40.52 2.92 1.12
N GLU A 56 40.32 4.12 0.59
CA GLU A 56 41.35 5.14 0.41
C GLU A 56 41.11 6.35 1.31
N HIS A 57 42.18 6.92 1.86
CA HIS A 57 42.16 8.19 2.59
C HIS A 57 42.42 9.34 1.62
N VAL A 58 41.53 10.33 1.61
CA VAL A 58 41.58 11.47 0.69
C VAL A 58 41.18 12.76 1.42
N SER A 59 41.68 13.91 0.97
CA SER A 59 41.30 15.22 1.51
C SER A 59 40.21 15.87 0.67
N LEU A 60 39.22 16.45 1.33
CA LEU A 60 38.22 17.33 0.71
C LEU A 60 38.77 18.72 0.34
N ASP A 61 40.04 19.01 0.64
CA ASP A 61 40.70 20.25 0.27
C ASP A 61 41.70 20.09 -0.90
N ASP A 62 41.96 18.86 -1.34
CA ASP A 62 42.89 18.53 -2.43
C ASP A 62 42.28 18.76 -3.84
N TRP A 63 41.77 19.97 -4.07
CA TRP A 63 41.15 20.42 -5.33
C TRP A 63 42.14 20.53 -6.49
N LYS A 64 41.69 20.27 -7.71
CA LYS A 64 42.48 20.56 -8.91
C LYS A 64 42.65 22.08 -9.12
N PRO A 65 43.81 22.55 -9.62
CA PRO A 65 44.06 23.99 -9.84
C PRO A 65 43.00 24.70 -10.70
N GLU A 66 42.48 24.02 -11.71
CA GLU A 66 41.41 24.50 -12.58
C GLU A 66 40.10 24.74 -11.83
N TYR A 67 39.71 23.82 -10.94
CA TYR A 67 38.51 23.95 -10.12
C TYR A 67 38.67 25.04 -9.07
N VAL A 68 39.86 25.21 -8.49
CA VAL A 68 40.16 26.34 -7.58
C VAL A 68 39.95 27.67 -8.31
N ARG A 69 40.52 27.82 -9.52
CA ARG A 69 40.33 29.04 -10.34
C ARG A 69 38.87 29.29 -10.68
N PHE A 70 38.12 28.24 -10.99
CA PHE A 70 36.68 28.33 -11.21
C PHE A 70 35.96 28.83 -9.96
N ARG A 71 36.10 28.11 -8.84
CA ARG A 71 35.46 28.41 -7.55
C ARG A 71 35.74 29.84 -7.08
N THR A 72 36.95 30.36 -7.28
CA THR A 72 37.29 31.75 -6.92
C THR A 72 36.56 32.82 -7.73
N LYS A 73 36.00 32.49 -8.89
CA LYS A 73 35.25 33.41 -9.76
C LYS A 73 33.75 33.42 -9.50
N HIS A 74 33.23 32.47 -8.72
CA HIS A 74 31.80 32.37 -8.39
C HIS A 74 31.45 33.08 -7.08
N PRO A 75 30.19 33.51 -6.89
CA PRO A 75 29.76 34.20 -5.68
C PRO A 75 30.05 33.39 -4.41
N THR A 76 30.60 34.03 -3.39
CA THR A 76 30.84 33.42 -2.06
C THR A 76 29.56 32.96 -1.36
N GLN A 77 28.39 33.28 -1.92
CA GLN A 77 27.07 32.92 -1.42
C GLN A 77 26.55 31.57 -1.95
N TRP A 78 27.27 30.94 -2.90
CA TRP A 78 26.88 29.64 -3.44
C TRP A 78 27.28 28.50 -2.51
N SER A 79 26.39 27.52 -2.36
CA SER A 79 26.68 26.26 -1.67
C SER A 79 27.61 25.36 -2.49
N SER A 80 28.24 24.39 -1.84
CA SER A 80 29.14 23.43 -2.50
C SER A 80 28.49 22.68 -3.66
N SER A 81 27.20 22.33 -3.54
CA SER A 81 26.44 21.71 -4.61
C SER A 81 26.19 22.65 -5.78
N GLN A 82 25.82 23.91 -5.53
CA GLN A 82 25.65 24.93 -6.58
C GLN A 82 26.95 25.20 -7.36
N VAL A 83 28.09 25.24 -6.67
CA VAL A 83 29.41 25.36 -7.35
C VAL A 83 29.70 24.09 -8.17
N CYS A 84 29.35 22.90 -7.65
CA CYS A 84 29.48 21.65 -8.40
C CYS A 84 28.63 21.63 -9.67
N ASP A 85 27.36 22.04 -9.57
CA ASP A 85 26.42 22.08 -10.68
C ASP A 85 26.92 23.03 -11.78
N ALA A 86 27.33 24.24 -11.40
CA ALA A 86 27.88 25.22 -12.33
C ALA A 86 29.18 24.74 -13.00
N TRP A 87 30.00 23.97 -12.28
CA TRP A 87 31.21 23.37 -12.84
C TRP A 87 30.88 22.32 -13.91
N CYS A 88 29.85 21.51 -13.66
CA CYS A 88 29.38 20.52 -14.64
C CYS A 88 28.76 21.19 -15.88
N GLU A 89 27.97 22.24 -15.67
CA GLU A 89 27.35 23.04 -16.75
C GLU A 89 28.42 23.70 -17.65
N GLN A 90 29.48 24.27 -17.08
CA GLN A 90 30.57 24.88 -17.86
C GLN A 90 31.25 23.89 -18.81
N LEU A 91 31.33 22.62 -18.43
CA LEU A 91 32.04 21.61 -19.21
C LEU A 91 31.18 20.99 -20.33
N GLU A 92 29.93 21.45 -20.53
CA GLU A 92 28.98 20.97 -21.55
C GLU A 92 28.75 19.44 -21.52
N ILE A 93 28.87 18.82 -20.35
CA ILE A 93 28.76 17.37 -20.23
C ILE A 93 27.34 16.99 -19.85
N GLU A 94 26.65 16.34 -20.79
CA GLU A 94 25.42 15.62 -20.47
C GLU A 94 25.72 14.47 -19.49
N PRO A 95 25.07 14.42 -18.31
CA PRO A 95 25.31 13.39 -17.28
C PRO A 95 25.11 11.94 -17.74
N ARG A 96 24.49 11.72 -18.91
CA ARG A 96 24.13 10.39 -19.44
C ARG A 96 25.15 9.81 -20.44
N SER A 97 26.11 10.60 -20.92
CA SER A 97 26.98 10.23 -22.07
C SER A 97 28.44 9.87 -21.71
N ALA A 98 28.90 10.12 -20.50
CA ALA A 98 30.33 10.03 -20.21
C ALA A 98 30.88 8.58 -20.16
N ALA A 99 31.67 8.22 -21.16
CA ALA A 99 32.73 7.22 -21.03
C ALA A 99 33.66 7.58 -19.85
N SER A 100 34.28 6.58 -19.20
CA SER A 100 35.23 6.73 -18.08
C SER A 100 36.29 7.83 -18.29
N ASP A 101 36.68 8.08 -19.54
CA ASP A 101 37.73 9.05 -19.89
C ASP A 101 37.26 10.51 -19.80
N VAL A 102 35.97 10.79 -20.04
CA VAL A 102 35.35 12.12 -19.88
C VAL A 102 35.20 12.48 -18.40
N PHE A 103 35.01 11.49 -17.52
CA PHE A 103 34.87 11.75 -16.08
C PHE A 103 36.20 12.23 -15.45
N ARG A 104 37.35 11.74 -15.93
CA ARG A 104 38.67 12.19 -15.43
C ARG A 104 38.93 13.67 -15.68
N THR A 105 38.40 14.22 -16.77
CA THR A 105 38.50 15.65 -17.09
C THR A 105 37.57 16.52 -16.25
N VAL A 106 36.46 15.97 -15.73
CA VAL A 106 35.48 16.69 -14.89
C VAL A 106 35.82 16.66 -13.40
N ALA A 107 36.57 15.65 -12.95
CA ALA A 107 36.83 15.46 -11.53
C ALA A 107 37.39 16.72 -10.84
N ARG A 108 36.77 17.13 -9.73
CA ARG A 108 37.10 18.36 -9.01
C ARG A 108 38.32 18.21 -8.10
N PHE A 109 38.54 17.01 -7.54
CA PHE A 109 39.69 16.71 -6.71
C PHE A 109 40.81 16.05 -7.51
N THR A 110 42.04 16.22 -7.04
CA THR A 110 43.26 15.65 -7.64
C THR A 110 43.26 14.11 -7.64
N TRP A 111 42.53 13.50 -6.70
CA TRP A 111 42.41 12.05 -6.52
C TRP A 111 41.20 11.42 -7.25
N GLY A 112 40.46 12.19 -8.04
CA GLY A 112 39.18 11.78 -8.64
C GLY A 112 37.98 12.38 -7.89
N ASP A 113 36.76 12.08 -8.33
CA ASP A 113 35.54 12.55 -7.65
C ASP A 113 34.83 11.40 -6.91
N TYR A 114 33.76 11.70 -6.18
CA TYR A 114 32.99 10.69 -5.44
C TYR A 114 31.47 10.93 -5.43
N THR A 115 30.71 9.86 -5.28
CA THR A 115 29.27 9.87 -5.05
C THR A 115 28.97 9.39 -3.64
N ALA A 116 28.09 10.09 -2.94
CA ALA A 116 27.60 9.66 -1.64
C ALA A 116 26.36 8.76 -1.80
N ILE A 117 26.28 7.66 -1.05
CA ILE A 117 25.10 6.79 -1.03
C ILE A 117 24.21 7.18 0.15
N SER A 118 22.96 7.51 -0.16
CA SER A 118 21.88 7.58 0.83
C SER A 118 20.99 6.35 0.70
N TYR A 119 20.85 5.58 1.78
CA TYR A 119 20.11 4.31 1.75
C TYR A 119 19.57 3.97 3.14
N MET A 120 18.55 3.12 3.21
CA MET A 120 18.09 2.58 4.48
C MET A 120 18.90 1.36 4.89
N ARG A 121 19.40 1.34 6.13
CA ARG A 121 20.01 0.13 6.70
C ARG A 121 18.94 -0.97 6.76
N GLY A 122 19.23 -2.10 6.12
CA GLY A 122 18.35 -3.28 6.16
C GLY A 122 18.43 -3.99 7.52
N SER A 123 17.71 -5.12 7.66
CA SER A 123 17.79 -5.94 8.88
C SER A 123 19.24 -6.33 9.21
N PRO A 124 19.69 -6.15 10.47
CA PRO A 124 21.04 -6.55 10.88
C PRO A 124 21.28 -8.07 10.78
N GLU A 125 20.20 -8.86 10.72
CA GLU A 125 20.25 -10.32 10.54
C GLU A 125 20.56 -10.73 9.10
N LYS A 126 20.27 -9.86 8.13
CA LYS A 126 20.50 -10.11 6.70
C LYS A 126 21.80 -9.44 6.28
N THR A 127 22.86 -10.22 6.13
CA THR A 127 24.17 -9.72 5.72
C THR A 127 24.71 -10.41 4.47
N LYS A 128 25.62 -9.73 3.77
CA LYS A 128 26.40 -10.23 2.63
C LYS A 128 27.86 -9.83 2.85
N THR A 129 28.77 -10.65 2.33
CA THR A 129 30.21 -10.37 2.40
C THR A 129 30.68 -9.66 1.13
N ILE A 130 31.34 -8.53 1.30
CA ILE A 130 32.08 -7.81 0.25
C ILE A 130 33.59 -7.89 0.54
N THR A 131 34.44 -7.58 -0.43
CA THR A 131 35.89 -7.55 -0.23
C THR A 131 36.38 -6.11 -0.21
N ILE A 132 37.06 -5.69 0.87
CA ILE A 132 37.68 -4.36 1.00
C ILE A 132 39.16 -4.52 1.32
N ASN A 133 40.04 -3.91 0.52
CA ASN A 133 41.51 -4.03 0.66
C ASN A 133 41.98 -5.50 0.69
N GLY A 134 41.36 -6.36 -0.12
CA GLY A 134 41.61 -7.80 -0.14
C GLY A 134 41.04 -8.61 1.04
N MET A 135 40.35 -7.96 1.99
CA MET A 135 39.79 -8.59 3.18
C MET A 135 38.27 -8.76 3.09
N PRO A 136 37.70 -9.90 3.54
CA PRO A 136 36.25 -10.09 3.59
C PRO A 136 35.64 -9.22 4.70
N VAL A 137 34.63 -8.42 4.35
CA VAL A 137 33.89 -7.52 5.25
C VAL A 137 32.40 -7.81 5.13
N VAL A 138 31.73 -7.94 6.28
CA VAL A 138 30.28 -8.17 6.35
C VAL A 138 29.54 -6.83 6.34
N VAL A 139 28.60 -6.68 5.41
CA VAL A 139 27.69 -5.53 5.32
C VAL A 139 26.24 -6.00 5.22
N GLY A 140 25.27 -5.13 5.50
CA GLY A 140 23.86 -5.46 5.31
C GLY A 140 23.53 -5.77 3.85
N THR A 141 22.58 -6.68 3.59
CA THR A 141 22.23 -7.08 2.21
C THR A 141 21.82 -5.90 1.33
N ASN A 142 21.11 -4.91 1.90
CA ASN A 142 20.69 -3.73 1.15
C ASN A 142 21.87 -2.87 0.68
N LEU A 143 22.90 -2.72 1.52
CA LEU A 143 24.13 -1.99 1.14
C LEU A 143 24.92 -2.78 0.09
N ALA A 144 25.03 -4.10 0.24
CA ALA A 144 25.68 -4.93 -0.77
C ALA A 144 25.00 -4.79 -2.15
N ALA A 145 23.66 -4.81 -2.17
CA ALA A 145 22.89 -4.60 -3.40
C ALA A 145 23.11 -3.21 -4.02
N ALA A 146 23.15 -2.16 -3.20
CA ALA A 146 23.46 -0.80 -3.66
C ALA A 146 24.84 -0.71 -4.30
N ILE A 147 25.86 -1.30 -3.65
CA ILE A 147 27.24 -1.37 -4.16
C ILE A 147 27.29 -2.16 -5.47
N ASP A 148 26.60 -3.30 -5.55
CA ASP A 148 26.54 -4.12 -6.75
C ASP A 148 25.87 -3.40 -7.92
N CYS A 149 24.79 -2.67 -7.66
CA CYS A 149 24.14 -1.84 -8.69
C CYS A 149 25.12 -0.79 -9.25
N LEU A 150 25.85 -0.09 -8.36
CA LEU A 150 26.83 0.93 -8.74
C LEU A 150 28.08 0.35 -9.43
N ARG A 151 28.42 -0.92 -9.17
CA ARG A 151 29.54 -1.63 -9.81
C ARG A 151 29.38 -1.76 -11.32
N SER A 152 28.14 -1.83 -11.82
CA SER A 152 27.86 -2.03 -13.24
C SER A 152 28.30 -0.85 -14.12
N ARG A 153 28.29 0.37 -13.59
CA ARG A 153 28.72 1.62 -14.26
C ARG A 153 29.39 2.55 -13.23
N PRO A 154 30.61 2.24 -12.77
CA PRO A 154 31.28 3.02 -11.75
C PRO A 154 31.74 4.36 -12.35
N LEU A 155 30.99 5.43 -12.06
CA LEU A 155 31.32 6.79 -12.52
C LEU A 155 32.47 7.37 -11.71
N CYS A 156 32.50 7.13 -10.40
CA CYS A 156 33.42 7.75 -9.45
C CYS A 156 33.58 6.88 -8.18
N LYS A 157 34.38 7.35 -7.22
CA LYS A 157 34.54 6.68 -5.92
C LYS A 157 33.23 6.77 -5.12
N ILE A 158 33.05 5.88 -4.15
CA ILE A 158 31.84 5.81 -3.34
C ILE A 158 32.14 6.28 -1.92
N TRP A 159 31.28 7.11 -1.35
CA TRP A 159 31.22 7.36 0.08
C TRP A 159 29.94 6.77 0.67
N VAL A 160 30.06 5.97 1.72
CA VAL A 160 28.92 5.44 2.46
C VAL A 160 29.26 5.36 3.95
N ASP A 161 28.36 5.87 4.79
CA ASP A 161 28.55 6.03 6.23
C ASP A 161 28.98 4.72 6.94
N ALA A 162 28.33 3.60 6.60
CA ALA A 162 28.53 2.31 7.25
C ALA A 162 29.93 1.71 7.05
N VAL A 163 30.70 2.20 6.06
CA VAL A 163 32.04 1.70 5.75
C VAL A 163 33.10 2.80 5.84
N CYS A 164 32.80 4.02 5.37
CA CYS A 164 33.77 5.11 5.35
C CYS A 164 34.03 5.70 6.75
N ILE A 165 33.07 5.56 7.67
CA ILE A 165 33.19 5.96 9.08
C ILE A 165 33.48 4.72 9.91
N ASN A 166 34.45 4.80 10.80
CA ASN A 166 34.70 3.77 11.79
C ASN A 166 33.55 3.74 12.81
N GLN A 167 32.58 2.84 12.59
CA GLN A 167 31.38 2.73 13.44
C GLN A 167 31.69 2.29 14.88
N ASP A 168 32.86 1.67 15.11
CA ASP A 168 33.32 1.25 16.44
C ASP A 168 33.99 2.38 17.24
N ASP A 169 34.33 3.51 16.61
CA ASP A 169 34.95 4.68 17.27
C ASP A 169 33.93 5.79 17.46
N VAL A 170 33.43 5.93 18.69
CA VAL A 170 32.44 6.96 19.05
C VAL A 170 32.98 8.37 18.84
N ASN A 171 34.28 8.62 19.04
CA ASN A 171 34.86 9.94 18.80
C ASN A 171 34.84 10.28 17.31
N GLU A 172 35.18 9.29 16.45
CA GLU A 172 35.09 9.46 15.00
C GLU A 172 33.63 9.69 14.57
N ARG A 173 32.66 8.94 15.12
CA ARG A 173 31.23 9.13 14.85
C ARG A 173 30.73 10.51 15.26
N ASN A 174 31.07 10.96 16.48
CA ASN A 174 30.73 12.29 16.99
C ASN A 174 31.28 13.38 16.05
N ALA A 175 32.54 13.24 15.62
CA ALA A 175 33.17 14.20 14.71
C ALA A 175 32.48 14.26 13.32
N HIS A 176 31.86 13.17 12.86
CA HIS A 176 31.19 13.13 11.56
C HIS A 176 29.79 13.75 11.55
N VAL A 177 29.10 13.88 12.69
CA VAL A 177 27.73 14.45 12.76
C VAL A 177 27.65 15.81 12.05
N MET A 178 28.60 16.70 12.31
CA MET A 178 28.65 18.03 11.65
C MET A 178 29.28 17.99 10.24
N ARG A 179 29.93 16.89 9.86
CA ARG A 179 30.56 16.70 8.54
C ARG A 179 29.61 16.09 7.51
N ILE A 180 28.50 15.46 7.90
CA ILE A 180 27.53 14.86 6.97
C ILE A 180 27.08 15.88 5.91
N ARG A 181 26.65 17.08 6.35
CA ARG A 181 26.28 18.17 5.43
C ARG A 181 27.38 18.52 4.43
N GLU A 182 28.63 18.57 4.88
CA GLU A 182 29.78 18.90 4.02
C GLU A 182 30.08 17.77 3.03
N ILE A 183 30.08 16.52 3.48
CA ILE A 183 30.40 15.35 2.64
C ILE A 183 29.33 15.15 1.57
N PHE A 184 28.04 15.23 1.91
CA PHE A 184 26.99 15.13 0.89
C PHE A 184 27.02 16.33 -0.06
N GLY A 185 27.24 17.55 0.47
CA GLY A 185 27.27 18.77 -0.33
C GLY A 185 28.47 18.91 -1.25
N GLN A 186 29.60 18.28 -0.90
CA GLN A 186 30.81 18.24 -1.73
C GLN A 186 30.87 16.99 -2.62
N SER A 187 29.92 16.07 -2.56
CA SER A 187 29.86 14.94 -3.50
C SER A 187 29.61 15.43 -4.92
N PHE A 188 29.96 14.59 -5.91
CA PHE A 188 29.64 14.84 -7.32
C PHE A 188 28.15 14.64 -7.58
N ALA A 189 27.57 13.66 -6.90
CA ALA A 189 26.16 13.32 -6.91
C ALA A 189 25.82 12.50 -5.65
N VAL A 190 24.57 12.55 -5.22
CA VAL A 190 24.02 11.62 -4.23
C VAL A 190 23.23 10.53 -4.97
N THR A 191 23.51 9.27 -4.64
CA THR A 191 22.68 8.14 -5.07
C THR A 191 21.76 7.72 -3.93
N VAL A 192 20.47 7.99 -4.08
CA VAL A 192 19.42 7.49 -3.18
C VAL A 192 19.09 6.06 -3.59
N TRP A 193 19.25 5.09 -2.70
CA TRP A 193 18.98 3.68 -2.94
C TRP A 193 17.78 3.19 -2.13
N LEU A 194 16.72 2.77 -2.84
CA LEU A 194 15.46 2.33 -2.25
C LEU A 194 15.33 0.82 -2.02
N GLY A 195 16.26 0.01 -2.54
CA GLY A 195 16.25 -1.44 -2.43
C GLY A 195 16.21 -2.17 -3.77
N GLU A 196 16.34 -3.50 -3.71
CA GLU A 196 16.14 -4.39 -4.87
C GLU A 196 14.64 -4.47 -5.22
N ASP A 197 14.35 -4.78 -6.49
CA ASP A 197 13.00 -5.13 -6.91
C ASP A 197 12.74 -6.60 -6.60
N GLU A 198 12.14 -6.89 -5.45
CA GLU A 198 11.87 -8.25 -4.98
C GLU A 198 10.96 -9.04 -5.96
N MET A 199 10.12 -8.36 -6.75
CA MET A 199 9.20 -8.99 -7.70
C MET A 199 9.87 -9.34 -9.04
N SER A 200 10.98 -8.70 -9.41
CA SER A 200 11.75 -9.04 -10.63
C SER A 200 12.22 -10.50 -10.66
N SER A 201 12.43 -11.10 -9.49
CA SER A 201 12.83 -12.51 -9.33
C SER A 201 11.71 -13.51 -9.67
N THR A 202 10.46 -13.04 -9.85
CA THR A 202 9.27 -13.87 -10.07
C THR A 202 8.72 -13.82 -11.50
N GLY A 203 9.31 -13.00 -12.40
CA GLY A 203 8.90 -12.92 -13.81
C GLY A 203 7.54 -12.25 -14.06
N LEU A 204 6.99 -11.54 -13.07
CA LEU A 204 5.86 -10.62 -13.20
C LEU A 204 6.36 -9.23 -13.68
N ASN A 205 5.50 -8.41 -14.30
CA ASN A 205 5.84 -7.03 -14.67
C ASN A 205 6.32 -6.26 -13.43
N SER A 206 7.49 -5.62 -13.51
CA SER A 206 8.06 -4.86 -12.40
C SER A 206 7.21 -3.62 -12.14
N TRP A 207 6.48 -3.58 -11.01
CA TRP A 207 5.78 -2.34 -10.62
C TRP A 207 6.76 -1.18 -10.52
N VAL A 208 7.99 -1.46 -10.07
CA VAL A 208 9.04 -0.47 -9.80
C VAL A 208 9.40 0.26 -11.08
N GLU A 209 9.53 -0.48 -12.18
CA GLU A 209 9.81 0.08 -13.50
C GLU A 209 8.67 1.00 -13.95
N GLU A 210 7.43 0.52 -13.89
CA GLU A 210 6.23 1.29 -14.25
C GLU A 210 6.08 2.58 -13.41
N THR A 211 6.34 2.48 -12.10
CA THR A 211 6.27 3.61 -11.16
C THR A 211 7.32 4.67 -11.51
N LEU A 212 8.57 4.24 -11.74
CA LEU A 212 9.63 5.16 -12.11
C LEU A 212 9.52 5.66 -13.55
N ASP A 213 8.83 4.96 -14.46
CA ASP A 213 8.58 5.42 -15.83
C ASP A 213 7.74 6.69 -15.84
N LYS A 214 6.64 6.73 -15.07
CA LYS A 214 5.80 7.94 -14.98
C LYS A 214 6.61 9.15 -14.48
N LEU A 215 7.47 8.93 -13.48
CA LEU A 215 8.36 9.98 -12.98
C LEU A 215 9.45 10.36 -14.00
N ARG A 216 10.01 9.39 -14.73
CA ARG A 216 10.98 9.65 -15.81
C ARG A 216 10.38 10.47 -16.93
N CYS A 217 9.13 10.21 -17.33
CA CYS A 217 8.42 11.02 -18.31
C CYS A 217 8.39 12.50 -17.88
N CYS A 218 8.02 12.78 -16.63
CA CYS A 218 8.08 14.16 -16.08
C CYS A 218 9.50 14.74 -16.12
N GLY A 219 10.51 13.91 -15.83
CA GLY A 219 11.92 14.31 -15.92
C GLY A 219 12.37 14.64 -17.35
N THR A 220 11.89 13.90 -18.35
CA THR A 220 12.14 14.19 -19.77
C THR A 220 11.50 15.50 -20.19
N ILE A 221 10.25 15.76 -19.78
CA ILE A 221 9.57 17.05 -20.04
C ILE A 221 10.36 18.21 -19.42
N LEU A 222 10.82 18.06 -18.16
CA LEU A 222 11.63 19.09 -17.49
C LEU A 222 13.00 19.32 -18.12
N ALA A 223 13.55 18.32 -18.80
CA ALA A 223 14.86 18.42 -19.45
C ALA A 223 14.75 19.04 -20.85
N ALA A 224 13.69 18.70 -21.60
CA ALA A 224 13.43 19.24 -22.93
C ALA A 224 12.78 20.63 -22.89
N HIS A 225 11.96 20.91 -21.88
CA HIS A 225 11.20 22.13 -21.73
C HIS A 225 11.37 22.73 -20.33
N ASP A 226 10.35 23.40 -19.81
CA ASP A 226 10.36 24.02 -18.49
C ASP A 226 9.32 23.44 -17.55
N LYS A 227 9.30 23.98 -16.33
CA LYS A 227 8.33 23.61 -15.29
C LYS A 227 6.88 23.90 -15.68
N ARG A 228 6.63 24.96 -16.45
CA ARG A 228 5.27 25.36 -16.87
C ARG A 228 4.71 24.36 -17.85
N THR A 229 5.52 23.88 -18.80
CA THR A 229 5.11 22.80 -19.72
C THR A 229 4.73 21.53 -18.95
N LEU A 230 5.49 21.17 -17.90
CA LEU A 230 5.11 20.05 -17.05
C LEU A 230 3.81 20.32 -16.28
N GLU A 231 3.62 21.51 -15.72
CA GLU A 231 2.38 21.90 -15.04
C GLU A 231 1.16 21.85 -15.99
N ALA A 232 1.33 22.27 -17.26
CA ALA A 232 0.32 22.15 -18.30
C ALA A 232 0.03 20.68 -18.67
N ALA A 233 1.05 19.86 -18.87
CA ALA A 233 0.91 18.43 -19.17
C ALA A 233 0.23 17.64 -18.03
N LEU A 234 0.38 18.10 -16.79
CA LEU A 234 -0.32 17.56 -15.62
C LEU A 234 -1.74 18.15 -15.47
N GLY A 235 -2.23 19.00 -16.37
CA GLY A 235 -3.54 19.64 -16.25
C GLY A 235 -3.65 20.49 -14.98
N ILE A 236 -2.59 21.21 -14.61
CA ILE A 236 -2.51 22.05 -13.40
C ILE A 236 -2.62 23.54 -13.72
N ASP A 237 -2.24 24.00 -14.91
CA ASP A 237 -2.42 25.39 -15.34
C ASP A 237 -3.48 25.50 -16.45
N VAL A 238 -4.66 26.04 -16.10
CA VAL A 238 -5.78 26.27 -17.04
C VAL A 238 -5.66 27.64 -17.73
N ARG A 239 -4.79 28.55 -17.26
CA ARG A 239 -4.67 29.90 -17.86
C ARG A 239 -3.73 29.95 -19.06
N ALA A 240 -2.87 28.95 -19.25
CA ALA A 240 -1.99 28.83 -20.40
C ALA A 240 -2.72 28.32 -21.67
N TRP A 241 -3.92 27.74 -21.53
CA TRP A 241 -4.69 27.21 -22.65
C TRP A 241 -5.34 28.31 -23.51
N GLU A 242 -5.33 29.56 -23.06
CA GLU A 242 -5.97 30.69 -23.75
C GLU A 242 -4.98 31.64 -24.47
N SER A 243 -3.67 31.34 -24.52
CA SER A 243 -2.71 32.19 -25.25
C SER A 243 -2.13 31.49 -26.47
N ASP A 244 -2.45 32.03 -27.66
CA ASP A 244 -1.97 31.69 -29.01
C ASP A 244 -0.42 31.63 -29.14
N HIS A 245 0.21 30.56 -28.66
CA HIS A 245 1.61 30.26 -28.97
C HIS A 245 1.80 28.80 -29.36
N ASP A 246 2.05 28.62 -30.67
CA ASP A 246 2.60 27.47 -31.41
C ASP A 246 2.24 26.07 -30.90
N TYR A 247 1.09 25.59 -31.38
CA TYR A 247 0.73 24.16 -31.38
C TYR A 247 1.73 23.29 -32.19
N ASP A 248 2.51 23.88 -33.09
CA ASP A 248 3.39 23.16 -34.01
C ASP A 248 4.65 22.56 -33.33
N GLU A 249 5.12 23.07 -32.19
CA GLU A 249 6.31 22.52 -31.50
C GLU A 249 6.02 21.26 -30.66
N LEU A 250 4.75 20.95 -30.37
CA LEU A 250 4.35 19.76 -29.58
C LEU A 250 4.00 18.56 -30.46
N GLU A 251 3.48 18.76 -31.67
CA GLU A 251 3.14 17.66 -32.62
C GLU A 251 4.38 16.83 -33.04
N ASP A 252 5.53 17.48 -33.21
CA ASP A 252 6.78 16.79 -33.58
C ASP A 252 7.32 15.89 -32.44
N PHE A 253 6.99 16.17 -31.18
CA PHE A 253 7.44 15.38 -30.03
C PHE A 253 6.62 14.10 -29.83
N PHE A 254 5.32 14.11 -30.16
CA PHE A 254 4.45 12.93 -30.06
C PHE A 254 4.63 11.93 -31.23
N SER A 255 5.40 12.29 -32.27
CA SER A 255 5.64 11.43 -33.45
C SER A 255 7.01 10.72 -33.47
N SER A 256 7.95 11.09 -32.59
CA SER A 256 9.33 10.58 -32.62
C SER A 256 9.57 9.46 -31.59
N ASP A 257 9.41 8.19 -32.01
CA ASP A 257 10.02 6.90 -31.55
C ASP A 257 10.31 6.61 -30.04
N VAL A 258 9.97 7.49 -29.10
CA VAL A 258 10.28 7.38 -27.65
C VAL A 258 9.01 7.39 -26.78
N LEU A 259 7.83 7.61 -27.38
CA LEU A 259 6.54 7.61 -26.72
C LEU A 259 5.51 6.81 -27.54
N TYR A 260 5.54 5.48 -27.45
CA TYR A 260 4.38 4.66 -27.81
C TYR A 260 3.49 4.51 -26.56
N PHE A 261 2.75 5.58 -26.25
CA PHE A 261 1.46 5.47 -25.57
C PHE A 261 0.42 5.87 -26.62
N ASP A 262 -0.62 5.05 -26.79
CA ASP A 262 -1.63 5.14 -27.84
C ASP A 262 -2.02 6.58 -28.23
N ASN A 263 -1.57 7.01 -29.42
CA ASN A 263 -1.87 8.31 -30.01
C ASN A 263 -3.31 8.39 -30.58
N GLU A 264 -4.33 8.02 -29.78
CA GLU A 264 -5.75 8.32 -30.05
C GLU A 264 -6.39 9.14 -28.91
N TRP A 265 -5.59 9.93 -28.19
CA TRP A 265 -6.06 10.55 -26.94
C TRP A 265 -6.36 12.05 -26.99
N TRP A 266 -6.26 12.73 -28.14
CA TRP A 266 -6.52 14.18 -28.23
C TRP A 266 -7.00 14.68 -29.61
N ALA A 267 -8.11 14.13 -30.16
CA ALA A 267 -8.74 14.73 -31.34
C ALA A 267 -10.28 14.73 -31.25
N ASP A 268 -10.84 15.94 -31.16
CA ASP A 268 -12.19 16.38 -31.51
C ASP A 268 -13.34 15.35 -31.43
N SER A 269 -14.18 15.46 -30.40
CA SER A 269 -15.62 15.27 -30.58
C SER A 269 -16.43 15.97 -29.48
N ASP A 270 -17.24 16.94 -29.92
CA ASP A 270 -18.29 17.63 -29.17
C ASP A 270 -19.49 16.71 -28.85
N ASP A 271 -19.27 15.48 -28.37
CA ASP A 271 -20.35 14.58 -27.97
C ASP A 271 -20.20 14.14 -26.50
N GLU A 272 -21.24 14.46 -25.72
CA GLU A 272 -21.40 14.18 -24.30
C GLU A 272 -21.45 12.66 -24.02
N ASP A 273 -20.31 11.98 -23.87
CA ASP A 273 -20.26 10.60 -23.35
C ASP A 273 -19.15 10.36 -22.29
N GLU A 274 -19.65 9.93 -21.13
CA GLU A 274 -19.16 9.36 -19.87
C GLU A 274 -17.75 8.67 -19.83
N PHE A 275 -16.81 9.31 -19.09
CA PHE A 275 -15.49 8.87 -18.56
C PHE A 275 -14.37 8.52 -19.53
N GLY A 276 -13.50 9.51 -19.78
CA GLY A 276 -12.15 9.28 -20.31
C GLY A 276 -11.20 8.58 -19.30
N PRO A 277 -10.10 8.03 -19.79
CA PRO A 277 -9.04 7.38 -18.99
C PRO A 277 -8.32 8.30 -17.99
N PRO A 278 -7.59 7.75 -16.98
CA PRO A 278 -6.99 8.54 -15.91
C PRO A 278 -6.00 9.58 -16.45
N HIS A 279 -6.17 10.83 -16.01
CA HIS A 279 -5.27 11.92 -16.41
C HIS A 279 -3.83 11.61 -15.99
N PHE A 280 -2.87 12.06 -16.80
CA PHE A 280 -1.44 11.88 -16.53
C PHE A 280 -1.03 12.34 -15.12
N ARG A 281 -1.67 13.39 -14.60
CA ARG A 281 -1.55 13.86 -13.21
C ARG A 281 -1.78 12.78 -12.16
N ASP A 282 -2.84 12.01 -12.33
CA ASP A 282 -3.30 11.06 -11.34
C ASP A 282 -2.37 9.83 -11.33
N LEU A 283 -1.88 9.43 -12.52
CA LEU A 283 -0.82 8.44 -12.66
C LEU A 283 0.49 8.86 -11.97
N VAL A 284 0.87 10.14 -12.09
CA VAL A 284 2.06 10.69 -11.42
C VAL A 284 1.86 10.78 -9.90
N ALA A 285 0.67 11.15 -9.43
CA ALA A 285 0.34 11.16 -8.00
C ALA A 285 0.42 9.75 -7.38
N MET A 286 -0.09 8.74 -8.09
CA MET A 286 0.01 7.34 -7.67
C MET A 286 1.46 6.84 -7.65
N ALA A 287 2.28 7.27 -8.62
CA ALA A 287 3.70 6.96 -8.61
C ALA A 287 4.42 7.57 -7.39
N LEU A 288 4.07 8.81 -7.01
CA LEU A 288 4.61 9.47 -5.81
C LEU A 288 4.14 8.77 -4.52
N LEU A 289 2.88 8.33 -4.44
CA LEU A 289 2.38 7.55 -3.29
C LEU A 289 3.21 6.28 -3.09
N ARG A 290 3.35 5.47 -4.14
CA ARG A 290 4.14 4.23 -4.10
C ARG A 290 5.59 4.50 -3.72
N LEU A 291 6.15 5.60 -4.24
CA LEU A 291 7.49 6.04 -3.88
C LEU A 291 7.58 6.32 -2.37
N PHE A 292 6.65 7.08 -1.80
CA PHE A 292 6.67 7.51 -0.39
C PHE A 292 6.32 6.43 0.63
N GLN A 293 5.65 5.35 0.20
CA GLN A 293 5.46 4.15 1.02
C GLN A 293 6.76 3.39 1.28
N ASN A 294 7.84 3.67 0.53
CA ASN A 294 9.14 3.06 0.79
C ASN A 294 9.70 3.51 2.16
N PRO A 295 10.12 2.57 3.04
CA PRO A 295 10.65 2.89 4.36
C PRO A 295 11.80 3.90 4.41
N TYR A 296 12.55 4.07 3.31
CA TYR A 296 13.59 5.08 3.16
C TYR A 296 13.13 6.49 3.58
N TRP A 297 11.90 6.89 3.25
CA TRP A 297 11.38 8.24 3.51
C TRP A 297 11.09 8.53 4.98
N SER A 298 11.12 7.49 5.83
CA SER A 298 10.97 7.65 7.28
C SER A 298 12.27 8.03 8.00
N ARG A 299 13.42 8.02 7.31
CA ARG A 299 14.74 8.31 7.89
C ARG A 299 14.93 9.81 8.10
N LEU A 300 15.41 10.21 9.28
CA LEU A 300 15.66 11.63 9.57
C LEU A 300 16.86 12.21 8.79
N TRP A 301 17.91 11.41 8.59
CA TRP A 301 19.15 11.90 7.96
C TRP A 301 18.98 12.32 6.49
N ILE A 302 17.94 11.83 5.80
CA ILE A 302 17.68 12.20 4.39
C ILE A 302 17.46 13.70 4.23
N ILE A 303 17.00 14.39 5.29
CA ILE A 303 16.80 15.83 5.24
C ILE A 303 18.13 16.53 4.97
N GLN A 304 19.18 16.19 5.72
CA GLN A 304 20.52 16.74 5.47
C GLN A 304 21.09 16.23 4.15
N GLU A 305 20.99 14.94 3.87
CA GLU A 305 21.59 14.30 2.69
C GLU A 305 21.04 14.88 1.37
N LEU A 306 19.72 15.14 1.32
CA LEU A 306 19.06 15.71 0.14
C LEU A 306 19.10 17.24 0.11
N ALA A 307 19.03 17.93 1.25
CA ALA A 307 19.04 19.40 1.26
C ALA A 307 20.30 20.03 0.66
N VAL A 308 21.41 19.30 0.66
CA VAL A 308 22.68 19.73 0.07
C VAL A 308 23.11 18.91 -1.14
N SER A 309 22.29 17.99 -1.63
CA SER A 309 22.67 17.14 -2.76
C SER A 309 22.85 17.95 -4.06
N PRO A 310 23.85 17.66 -4.91
CA PRO A 310 23.97 18.23 -6.26
C PRO A 310 22.78 17.87 -7.17
N ARG A 311 22.51 18.66 -8.23
CA ARG A 311 21.41 18.39 -9.19
C ARG A 311 21.56 17.09 -9.98
N SER A 312 22.79 16.62 -10.14
CA SER A 312 23.15 15.34 -10.75
C SER A 312 22.71 14.11 -9.92
N SER A 313 22.15 14.31 -8.72
CA SER A 313 21.72 13.25 -7.82
C SER A 313 20.57 12.43 -8.38
N THR A 314 20.59 11.12 -8.12
CA THR A 314 19.62 10.16 -8.67
C THR A 314 18.98 9.33 -7.57
N LEU A 315 17.70 9.02 -7.74
CA LEU A 315 16.97 8.04 -6.99
C LEU A 315 16.92 6.74 -7.77
N ARG A 316 17.33 5.64 -7.13
CA ARG A 316 17.44 4.30 -7.71
C ARG A 316 16.58 3.32 -6.93
N TRP A 317 15.81 2.53 -7.65
CA TRP A 317 15.01 1.43 -7.13
C TRP A 317 15.18 0.24 -8.07
N GLY A 318 15.81 -0.83 -7.57
CA GLY A 318 16.30 -1.92 -8.41
C GLY A 318 17.26 -1.42 -9.49
N ASN A 319 17.01 -1.77 -10.75
CA ASN A 319 17.80 -1.33 -11.90
C ASN A 319 17.31 -0.03 -12.52
N SER A 320 16.18 0.49 -12.06
CA SER A 320 15.54 1.70 -12.59
C SER A 320 15.97 2.92 -11.76
N SER A 321 15.97 4.09 -12.41
CA SER A 321 16.34 5.35 -11.75
C SER A 321 15.58 6.56 -12.27
N VAL A 322 15.51 7.61 -11.47
CA VAL A 322 14.97 8.94 -11.81
C VAL A 322 15.82 10.03 -11.15
N SER A 323 15.86 11.25 -11.70
CA SER A 323 16.56 12.37 -11.06
C SER A 323 15.87 12.77 -9.75
N VAL A 324 16.65 13.05 -8.71
CA VAL A 324 16.13 13.63 -7.46
C VAL A 324 15.45 14.97 -7.74
N GLN A 325 15.99 15.77 -8.67
CA GLN A 325 15.42 17.06 -9.03
C GLN A 325 14.02 16.94 -9.62
N THR A 326 13.74 15.89 -10.39
CA THR A 326 12.39 15.60 -10.90
C THR A 326 11.41 15.40 -9.75
N VAL A 327 11.77 14.60 -8.74
CA VAL A 327 10.91 14.34 -7.58
C VAL A 327 10.69 15.60 -6.75
N LEU A 328 11.73 16.43 -6.55
CA LEU A 328 11.61 17.71 -5.84
C LEU A 328 10.73 18.72 -6.58
N THR A 329 10.84 18.77 -7.91
CA THR A 329 9.99 19.64 -8.75
C THR A 329 8.54 19.18 -8.72
N LEU A 330 8.29 17.87 -8.81
CA LEU A 330 6.94 17.32 -8.64
C LEU A 330 6.38 17.63 -7.25
N ALA A 331 7.19 17.52 -6.19
CA ALA A 331 6.75 17.89 -4.85
C ALA A 331 6.36 19.37 -4.75
N ASP A 332 7.09 20.29 -5.38
CA ASP A 332 6.73 21.71 -5.46
C ASP A 332 5.41 21.94 -6.21
N ILE A 333 5.23 21.30 -7.37
CA ILE A 333 4.02 21.41 -8.20
C ILE A 333 2.79 20.91 -7.41
N PHE A 334 2.89 19.72 -6.85
CA PHE A 334 1.79 19.10 -6.13
C PHE A 334 1.49 19.84 -4.81
N CYS A 335 2.52 20.26 -4.03
CA CYS A 335 2.31 21.08 -2.82
C CYS A 335 1.59 22.41 -3.07
N LYS A 336 1.92 23.11 -4.18
CA LYS A 336 1.28 24.40 -4.50
C LYS A 336 -0.21 24.24 -4.80
N LYS A 337 -0.61 23.15 -5.46
CA LYS A 337 -2.03 22.87 -5.73
C LYS A 337 -2.79 22.33 -4.51
N PHE A 338 -2.11 21.60 -3.61
CA PHE A 338 -2.71 21.11 -2.35
C PHE A 338 -3.19 22.22 -1.41
N LEU A 339 -2.61 23.42 -1.51
CA LEU A 339 -2.97 24.56 -0.67
C LEU A 339 -4.11 25.41 -1.25
N ASP A 340 -4.39 25.32 -2.55
CA ASP A 340 -5.29 26.27 -3.22
C ASP A 340 -6.57 25.69 -3.87
N ASP A 341 -6.71 24.38 -4.20
CA ASP A 341 -7.86 23.98 -5.05
C ASP A 341 -8.57 22.63 -4.78
N GLY A 342 -8.15 21.80 -3.83
CA GLY A 342 -8.94 20.60 -3.44
C GLY A 342 -9.21 19.55 -4.55
N THR A 343 -8.51 19.60 -5.69
CA THR A 343 -8.77 18.78 -6.91
C THR A 343 -8.17 17.36 -6.89
N LEU A 344 -7.49 16.93 -5.82
CA LEU A 344 -6.97 15.56 -5.66
C LEU A 344 -7.67 14.86 -4.47
N ASN A 345 -7.87 13.53 -4.57
CA ASN A 345 -8.48 12.68 -3.54
C ASN A 345 -7.86 12.93 -2.15
N SER A 346 -8.65 13.42 -1.19
CA SER A 346 -8.21 13.83 0.16
C SER A 346 -7.48 12.75 0.94
N HIS A 347 -7.81 11.47 0.75
CA HIS A 347 -7.11 10.37 1.42
C HIS A 347 -5.71 10.16 0.86
N LEU A 348 -5.57 10.12 -0.48
CA LEU A 348 -4.29 10.06 -1.17
C LEU A 348 -3.42 11.26 -0.77
N VAL A 349 -4.02 12.47 -0.74
CA VAL A 349 -3.37 13.71 -0.29
C VAL A 349 -2.83 13.56 1.13
N ASN A 350 -3.64 13.06 2.07
CA ASN A 350 -3.24 12.94 3.47
C ASN A 350 -2.07 11.96 3.66
N GLU A 351 -2.01 10.88 2.88
CA GLU A 351 -0.89 9.93 2.95
C GLU A 351 0.42 10.50 2.41
N ILE A 352 0.39 11.22 1.28
CA ILE A 352 1.61 11.74 0.64
C ILE A 352 2.04 13.12 1.15
N SER A 353 1.11 13.90 1.72
CA SER A 353 1.32 15.28 2.16
C SER A 353 2.56 15.47 3.03
N PRO A 354 2.84 14.65 4.08
CA PRO A 354 4.03 14.83 4.91
C PRO A 354 5.34 14.77 4.12
N CYS A 355 5.49 13.79 3.24
CA CYS A 355 6.68 13.61 2.40
C CYS A 355 6.80 14.71 1.34
N LEU A 356 5.67 15.12 0.74
CA LEU A 356 5.66 16.22 -0.22
C LEU A 356 6.06 17.54 0.41
N HIS A 357 5.52 17.88 1.58
CA HIS A 357 5.90 19.11 2.29
C HIS A 357 7.40 19.11 2.62
N LEU A 358 7.93 17.98 3.10
CA LEU A 358 9.36 17.84 3.36
C LEU A 358 10.19 18.06 2.07
N LEU A 359 9.83 17.40 0.98
CA LEU A 359 10.57 17.48 -0.28
C LEU A 359 10.43 18.85 -0.97
N ASN A 360 9.27 19.48 -0.87
CA ASN A 360 9.08 20.86 -1.31
C ASN A 360 10.00 21.81 -0.53
N SER A 361 10.06 21.68 0.80
CA SER A 361 11.00 22.47 1.62
C SER A 361 12.46 22.21 1.26
N ILE A 362 12.86 20.94 1.08
CA ILE A 362 14.20 20.58 0.60
C ILE A 362 14.52 21.26 -0.75
N GLY A 363 13.60 21.20 -1.70
CA GLY A 363 13.76 21.85 -3.01
C GLY A 363 13.87 23.38 -2.90
N GLN A 364 13.13 24.00 -1.98
CA GLN A 364 13.24 25.44 -1.71
C GLN A 364 14.60 25.81 -1.10
N TRP A 365 15.13 24.99 -0.20
CA TRP A 365 16.46 25.22 0.40
C TRP A 365 17.57 25.12 -0.63
N GLN A 366 17.51 24.14 -1.53
CA GLN A 366 18.46 24.00 -2.64
C GLN A 366 18.44 25.23 -3.57
N ARG A 367 17.24 25.73 -3.92
CA ARG A 367 17.09 26.91 -4.80
C ARG A 367 17.57 28.20 -4.15
N SER A 368 17.26 28.39 -2.87
CA SER A 368 17.60 29.61 -2.13
C SER A 368 19.06 29.68 -1.71
N GLY A 369 19.79 28.56 -1.74
CA GLY A 369 21.19 28.51 -1.31
C GLY A 369 21.37 28.79 0.18
N VAL A 370 20.30 28.71 0.99
CA VAL A 370 20.30 29.04 2.42
C VAL A 370 21.27 28.16 3.23
N LEU A 371 21.65 27.00 2.70
CA LEU A 371 22.66 26.11 3.27
C LEU A 371 24.08 26.36 2.72
N SER A 372 24.39 27.54 2.19
CA SER A 372 25.72 27.86 1.63
C SER A 372 26.81 28.17 2.65
N ASN A 373 26.46 28.72 3.82
CA ASN A 373 27.41 29.01 4.91
C ASN A 373 27.11 28.18 6.16
N ARG A 374 28.16 27.76 6.89
CA ARG A 374 28.03 27.06 8.19
C ARG A 374 27.37 27.94 9.27
N GLU A 375 27.46 29.26 9.14
CA GLU A 375 26.91 30.22 10.11
C GLU A 375 25.40 30.45 9.94
N ASP A 376 24.88 30.27 8.72
CA ASP A 376 23.47 30.46 8.39
C ASP A 376 22.70 29.12 8.52
N GLY A 377 21.72 29.08 9.42
CA GLY A 377 20.72 27.99 9.45
C GLY A 377 19.65 28.17 8.38
N LEU A 378 18.66 27.27 8.34
CA LEU A 378 17.51 27.36 7.43
C LEU A 378 16.67 28.65 7.64
N LYS A 379 17.04 29.75 6.98
CA LYS A 379 16.27 31.00 6.89
C LYS A 379 14.90 30.72 6.23
N GLY A 380 13.82 31.13 6.90
CA GLY A 380 12.45 31.04 6.38
C GLY A 380 11.73 29.70 6.62
N THR A 381 12.36 28.71 7.26
CA THR A 381 11.70 27.47 7.70
C THR A 381 11.34 27.58 9.18
N ALA A 382 10.10 27.27 9.55
CA ALA A 382 9.74 27.27 10.96
C ALA A 382 10.49 26.14 11.67
N LEU A 383 11.17 26.47 12.77
CA LEU A 383 11.83 25.48 13.63
C LEU A 383 10.86 24.38 14.09
N ALA A 384 9.58 24.74 14.25
CA ALA A 384 8.50 23.82 14.53
C ALA A 384 8.32 22.73 13.45
N ASP A 385 8.54 23.03 12.17
CA ASP A 385 8.42 22.06 11.07
C ASP A 385 9.58 21.07 11.09
N LEU A 386 10.81 21.54 11.32
CA LEU A 386 11.98 20.68 11.52
C LEU A 386 11.79 19.74 12.73
N CYS A 387 11.28 20.27 13.85
CA CYS A 387 10.96 19.47 15.02
C CYS A 387 9.82 18.47 14.74
N ARG A 388 8.82 18.84 13.94
CA ARG A 388 7.73 17.94 13.53
C ARG A 388 8.25 16.78 12.71
N TRP A 389 9.10 17.04 11.71
CA TRP A 389 9.71 15.97 10.90
C TRP A 389 10.63 15.07 11.73
N ALA A 390 11.44 15.63 12.63
CA ALA A 390 12.25 14.82 13.55
C ALA A 390 11.40 14.00 14.54
N GLY A 391 10.24 14.53 14.94
CA GLY A 391 9.26 13.83 15.76
C GLY A 391 8.73 12.57 15.08
N SER A 392 8.34 12.70 13.80
CA SER A 392 7.75 11.61 13.01
C SER A 392 8.77 10.65 12.37
N ALA A 393 10.04 11.04 12.25
CA ALA A 393 11.08 10.20 11.68
C ALA A 393 11.45 9.00 12.58
N LYS A 394 11.80 7.88 11.93
CA LYS A 394 12.35 6.67 12.54
C LYS A 394 13.87 6.79 12.65
N CYS A 395 14.39 6.62 13.85
CA CYS A 395 15.83 6.63 14.14
C CYS A 395 16.17 5.41 14.99
N ASP A 396 17.23 4.67 14.63
CA ASP A 396 17.72 3.53 15.42
C ASP A 396 18.34 3.99 16.74
N LEU A 397 18.96 5.17 16.74
CA LEU A 397 19.49 5.85 17.92
C LEU A 397 18.64 7.09 18.22
N PRO A 398 18.07 7.23 19.43
CA PRO A 398 17.27 8.39 19.78
C PRO A 398 18.03 9.73 19.67
N HIS A 399 19.37 9.73 19.88
CA HIS A 399 20.24 10.90 19.68
C HIS A 399 20.10 11.52 18.29
N ASP A 400 19.84 10.70 17.27
CA ASP A 400 19.72 11.16 15.89
C ASP A 400 18.54 12.12 15.70
N LYS A 401 17.50 12.05 16.56
CA LYS A 401 16.39 13.02 16.54
C LYS A 401 16.85 14.47 16.77
N VAL A 402 17.99 14.65 17.42
CA VAL A 402 18.64 15.96 17.60
C VAL A 402 19.81 16.11 16.63
N PHE A 403 20.74 15.15 16.60
CA PHE A 403 21.95 15.23 15.79
C PHE A 403 21.67 15.30 14.28
N GLY A 404 20.62 14.63 13.81
CA GLY A 404 20.14 14.67 12.45
C GLY A 404 19.59 16.03 12.02
N LEU A 405 19.39 16.98 12.94
CA LEU A 405 18.98 18.36 12.64
C LEU A 405 20.12 19.38 12.77
N LEU A 406 21.19 19.08 13.51
CA LEU A 406 22.22 20.07 13.87
C LEU A 406 22.86 20.75 12.66
N GLY A 407 23.08 20.02 11.57
CA GLY A 407 23.63 20.57 10.33
C GLY A 407 22.69 21.56 9.61
N LEU A 408 21.41 21.62 9.98
CA LEU A 408 20.39 22.49 9.39
C LEU A 408 20.04 23.70 10.28
N LEU A 409 20.42 23.65 11.56
CA LEU A 409 20.10 24.69 12.53
C LEU A 409 21.13 25.83 12.51
N PRO A 410 20.73 27.06 12.84
CA PRO A 410 21.67 28.18 12.98
C PRO A 410 22.78 27.86 13.99
N GLN A 411 23.98 28.41 13.77
CA GLN A 411 25.14 28.20 14.65
C GLN A 411 24.85 28.60 16.11
N ALA A 412 23.96 29.57 16.33
CA ALA A 412 23.51 29.99 17.65
C ALA A 412 22.79 28.86 18.42
N ILE A 413 22.12 27.93 17.73
CA ILE A 413 21.44 26.79 18.34
C ILE A 413 22.38 25.58 18.35
N SER A 414 22.98 25.24 17.20
CA SER A 414 23.82 24.04 17.09
C SER A 414 25.08 24.13 17.95
N GLY A 415 25.65 25.33 18.15
CA GLY A 415 26.79 25.55 19.03
C GLY A 415 26.50 25.41 20.53
N MET A 416 25.22 25.35 20.94
CA MET A 416 24.82 25.10 22.33
C MET A 416 24.71 23.61 22.66
N ILE A 417 24.76 22.73 21.65
CA ILE A 417 24.52 21.29 21.81
C ILE A 417 25.84 20.53 21.81
N THR A 418 26.06 19.72 22.84
CA THR A 418 27.24 18.84 22.90
C THR A 418 26.98 17.57 22.09
N ILE A 419 27.81 17.29 21.08
CA ILE A 419 27.71 16.06 20.28
C ILE A 419 28.47 14.95 20.98
N ASP A 420 27.75 14.10 21.67
CA ASP A 420 28.29 12.87 22.26
C ASP A 420 27.25 11.75 22.23
N TYR A 421 27.51 10.68 21.48
CA TYR A 421 26.66 9.47 21.47
C TYR A 421 26.73 8.68 22.79
N ASN A 422 27.66 8.98 23.71
CA ASN A 422 27.69 8.37 25.04
C ASN A 422 26.85 9.13 26.07
N GLN A 423 26.35 10.32 25.74
CA GLN A 423 25.58 11.12 26.69
C GLN A 423 24.17 10.56 26.88
N ASP A 424 23.58 10.86 28.04
CA ASP A 424 22.20 10.51 28.32
C ASP A 424 21.22 11.26 27.40
N GLU A 425 20.24 10.53 26.87
CA GLU A 425 19.26 11.05 25.90
C GLU A 425 18.35 12.13 26.49
N THR A 426 17.95 11.99 27.77
CA THR A 426 17.10 12.98 28.43
C THR A 426 17.85 14.28 28.66
N LYS A 427 19.15 14.18 28.95
CA LYS A 427 20.04 15.33 29.04
C LYS A 427 20.17 16.03 27.67
N LEU A 428 20.41 15.29 26.60
CA LEU A 428 20.50 15.84 25.24
C LEU A 428 19.19 16.55 24.82
N LEU A 429 18.03 15.94 25.08
CA LEU A 429 16.73 16.57 24.79
C LEU A 429 16.49 17.82 25.64
N SER A 430 16.95 17.84 26.89
CA SER A 430 16.91 19.04 27.74
C SER A 430 17.80 20.15 27.19
N GLU A 431 19.05 19.84 26.81
CA GLU A 431 19.96 20.80 26.17
C GLU A 431 19.36 21.37 24.89
N PHE A 432 18.77 20.51 24.06
CA PHE A 432 18.10 20.90 22.82
C PHE A 432 16.89 21.81 23.07
N THR A 433 16.04 21.47 24.03
CA THR A 433 14.86 22.27 24.39
C THR A 433 15.26 23.66 24.91
N VAL A 434 16.31 23.73 25.72
CA VAL A 434 16.86 25.00 26.23
C VAL A 434 17.43 25.84 25.10
N ALA A 435 18.21 25.24 24.19
CA ALA A 435 18.78 25.95 23.04
C ALA A 435 17.70 26.53 22.12
N ILE A 436 16.64 25.75 21.85
CA ILE A 436 15.49 26.20 21.06
C ILE A 436 14.71 27.33 21.77
N SER A 437 14.46 27.19 23.07
CA SER A 437 13.71 28.19 23.85
C SER A 437 14.47 29.51 23.95
N THR A 438 15.79 29.45 24.12
CA THR A 438 16.68 30.62 24.16
C THR A 438 16.70 31.34 22.82
N ALA A 439 16.66 30.60 21.70
CA ALA A 439 16.59 31.18 20.36
C ALA A 439 15.18 31.71 19.98
N SER A 440 14.12 31.20 20.60
CA SER A 440 12.72 31.58 20.33
C SER A 440 12.21 32.73 21.22
N GLY A 441 13.01 33.21 22.17
CA GLY A 441 12.67 34.24 23.16
C GLY A 441 12.55 35.68 22.63
N ASN A 442 11.91 35.87 21.48
CA ASN A 442 11.48 37.18 20.95
C ASN A 442 10.07 37.07 20.31
N SER A 443 9.07 36.59 21.06
CA SER A 443 7.67 37.05 20.96
C SER A 443 6.83 36.44 22.08
N GLU A 444 6.03 37.27 22.73
CA GLU A 444 5.30 37.06 23.98
C GLU A 444 3.87 36.46 23.84
N ASN A 445 3.43 35.83 24.95
CA ASN A 445 2.05 35.67 25.52
C ASN A 445 1.07 34.70 24.80
N SER A 446 0.23 33.87 25.45
CA SER A 446 -0.45 33.96 26.77
C SER A 446 -0.99 32.59 27.26
N GLU A 447 -1.44 32.57 28.51
CA GLU A 447 -1.77 31.49 29.45
C GLU A 447 -3.11 30.74 29.25
N GLY A 448 -3.27 29.60 29.93
CA GLY A 448 -4.58 29.11 30.42
C GLY A 448 -4.70 27.61 30.68
N THR A 449 -4.22 27.10 31.82
CA THR A 449 -4.53 25.74 32.31
C THR A 449 -5.75 25.78 33.25
N GLY A 450 -6.78 25.00 32.92
CA GLY A 450 -7.96 24.78 33.75
C GLY A 450 -7.97 23.37 34.34
N ASP A 451 -7.81 23.29 35.67
CA ASP A 451 -7.94 22.08 36.49
C ASP A 451 -9.38 21.53 36.46
N ARG A 452 -9.54 20.22 36.22
CA ARG A 452 -10.80 19.49 36.50
C ARG A 452 -10.55 18.27 37.36
N LYS A 453 -10.98 18.37 38.62
CA LYS A 453 -11.15 17.26 39.57
C LYS A 453 -12.25 16.30 39.09
N THR A 454 -11.95 15.01 39.02
CA THR A 454 -12.92 13.92 38.86
C THR A 454 -13.29 13.35 40.24
N GLN A 455 -14.58 13.41 40.57
CA GLN A 455 -15.19 12.75 41.73
C GLN A 455 -15.46 11.27 41.40
N SER A 456 -15.00 10.37 42.27
CA SER A 456 -15.35 8.94 42.28
C SER A 456 -16.66 8.73 43.06
N THR A 457 -17.65 8.09 42.44
CA THR A 457 -18.83 7.53 43.12
C THR A 457 -18.71 6.00 43.12
N ALA A 458 -18.77 5.41 44.31
CA ALA A 458 -18.74 3.97 44.50
C ALA A 458 -20.08 3.35 44.05
N ASN A 459 -20.06 2.54 42.99
CA ASN A 459 -21.20 1.76 42.52
C ASN A 459 -20.95 0.26 42.73
N SER A 460 -22.02 -0.44 43.10
CA SER A 460 -22.14 -1.91 43.05
C SER A 460 -21.57 -2.45 41.73
N SER A 461 -20.59 -3.34 41.78
CA SER A 461 -19.96 -3.91 40.59
C SER A 461 -20.89 -4.92 39.91
N MET A 462 -21.12 -4.74 38.59
CA MET A 462 -21.91 -5.62 37.71
C MET A 462 -21.31 -7.04 37.57
N TYR A 463 -20.09 -7.23 38.06
CA TYR A 463 -19.36 -8.49 38.01
C TYR A 463 -18.55 -8.73 39.28
N ALA A 464 -18.18 -9.98 39.50
CA ALA A 464 -17.29 -10.41 40.57
C ALA A 464 -16.20 -11.35 40.04
N LEU A 465 -14.99 -11.20 40.57
CA LEU A 465 -13.89 -12.13 40.31
C LEU A 465 -14.11 -13.42 41.11
N GLN A 466 -14.19 -14.56 40.44
CA GLN A 466 -14.39 -15.88 41.06
C GLN A 466 -13.44 -16.91 40.45
N ASP A 467 -13.26 -18.06 41.13
CA ASP A 467 -12.51 -19.17 40.57
C ASP A 467 -13.31 -19.84 39.44
N ALA A 468 -12.70 -19.92 38.26
CA ALA A 468 -13.24 -20.58 37.08
C ALA A 468 -12.60 -21.98 36.96
N VAL A 469 -13.45 -23.01 36.99
CA VAL A 469 -13.02 -24.42 36.98
C VAL A 469 -12.11 -24.69 35.78
N GLY A 470 -10.85 -25.06 36.06
CA GLY A 470 -9.84 -25.37 35.03
C GLY A 470 -9.29 -24.16 34.27
N LYS A 471 -9.66 -22.92 34.64
CA LYS A 471 -9.25 -21.68 33.97
C LYS A 471 -8.64 -20.63 34.91
N GLY A 472 -8.40 -20.97 36.17
CA GLY A 472 -7.88 -20.03 37.16
C GLY A 472 -8.99 -19.11 37.68
N LYS A 473 -8.85 -17.79 37.52
CA LYS A 473 -9.88 -16.82 37.93
C LYS A 473 -10.57 -16.23 36.71
N GLY A 474 -11.85 -15.89 36.84
CA GLY A 474 -12.66 -15.27 35.79
C GLY A 474 -13.62 -14.22 36.36
N LEU A 475 -14.14 -13.35 35.50
CA LEU A 475 -15.22 -12.43 35.87
C LEU A 475 -16.58 -13.07 35.60
N PHE A 476 -17.48 -12.99 36.58
CA PHE A 476 -18.83 -13.53 36.50
C PHE A 476 -19.84 -12.43 36.77
N ALA A 477 -20.92 -12.39 35.98
CA ALA A 477 -21.96 -11.38 36.13
C ALA A 477 -22.68 -11.56 37.48
N THR A 478 -22.82 -10.48 38.26
CA THR A 478 -23.53 -10.49 39.56
C THR A 478 -25.03 -10.20 39.40
N GLU A 479 -25.40 -9.68 38.23
CA GLU A 479 -26.74 -9.38 37.76
C GLU A 479 -26.86 -9.63 36.26
N LYS A 480 -28.06 -9.48 35.68
CA LYS A 480 -28.24 -9.59 34.23
C LYS A 480 -27.62 -8.37 33.54
N ILE A 481 -26.75 -8.59 32.56
CA ILE A 481 -26.12 -7.52 31.76
C ILE A 481 -26.71 -7.55 30.36
N SER A 482 -27.36 -6.47 29.94
CA SER A 482 -27.95 -6.36 28.59
C SER A 482 -26.89 -6.19 27.49
N LYS A 483 -27.21 -6.64 26.26
CA LYS A 483 -26.39 -6.37 25.06
C LYS A 483 -26.06 -4.88 24.94
N GLY A 484 -24.80 -4.57 24.62
CA GLY A 484 -24.29 -3.20 24.43
C GLY A 484 -23.84 -2.48 25.70
N THR A 485 -24.09 -3.03 26.89
CA THR A 485 -23.65 -2.43 28.15
C THR A 485 -22.13 -2.43 28.24
N ARG A 486 -21.55 -1.28 28.63
CA ARG A 486 -20.14 -1.17 29.02
C ARG A 486 -19.95 -1.83 30.38
N ILE A 487 -19.38 -3.03 30.36
CA ILE A 487 -19.13 -3.84 31.56
C ILE A 487 -18.02 -3.21 32.40
N LEU A 488 -16.91 -2.83 31.76
CA LEU A 488 -15.77 -2.20 32.44
C LEU A 488 -15.13 -1.10 31.60
N SER A 489 -14.48 -0.16 32.29
CA SER A 489 -13.60 0.85 31.73
C SER A 489 -12.40 1.01 32.65
N GLU A 490 -11.22 0.66 32.15
CA GLU A 490 -10.02 0.52 32.97
C GLU A 490 -8.82 1.27 32.35
N GLU A 491 -7.98 1.84 33.20
CA GLU A 491 -6.73 2.49 32.81
C GLU A 491 -5.60 1.49 32.99
N ALA A 492 -4.61 1.55 32.11
CA ALA A 492 -3.49 0.64 32.18
C ALA A 492 -2.62 0.97 33.41
N VAL A 493 -2.33 -0.03 34.23
CA VAL A 493 -1.40 0.11 35.36
C VAL A 493 0.06 -0.05 34.94
N ILE A 494 0.28 -0.70 33.78
CA ILE A 494 1.58 -0.86 33.13
C ILE A 494 1.34 -0.62 31.64
N THR A 495 2.16 0.22 31.02
CA THR A 495 2.14 0.46 29.57
C THR A 495 3.53 0.32 28.99
N LEU A 496 3.61 -0.15 27.75
CA LEU A 496 4.86 -0.21 27.00
C LEU A 496 4.71 0.49 25.65
N SER A 497 5.74 1.24 25.29
CA SER A 497 5.93 1.94 24.04
C SER A 497 7.10 1.28 23.28
N GLU A 498 7.09 1.30 21.95
CA GLU A 498 8.08 0.67 21.04
C GLU A 498 9.56 1.13 21.24
N GLN A 499 9.83 2.02 22.19
CA GLN A 499 11.16 2.55 22.49
C GLN A 499 12.03 1.64 23.37
N VAL A 500 11.53 0.48 23.83
CA VAL A 500 12.29 -0.41 24.72
C VAL A 500 12.83 -1.62 23.95
N SER A 501 14.17 -1.71 23.82
CA SER A 501 14.82 -2.88 23.22
C SER A 501 14.42 -4.19 23.91
N SER A 502 14.40 -5.31 23.17
CA SER A 502 13.91 -6.61 23.70
C SER A 502 14.63 -7.05 24.99
N GLU A 503 15.90 -6.64 25.16
CA GLU A 503 16.73 -6.90 26.32
C GLU A 503 16.34 -6.05 27.56
N ARG A 504 15.82 -4.84 27.36
CA ARG A 504 15.43 -3.92 28.44
C ARG A 504 13.95 -4.02 28.82
N LEU A 505 13.16 -4.74 28.03
CA LEU A 505 11.71 -4.87 28.19
C LEU A 505 11.32 -5.41 29.58
N GLY A 506 11.96 -6.50 30.01
CA GLY A 506 11.70 -7.10 31.32
C GLY A 506 12.00 -6.14 32.47
N THR A 507 13.10 -5.38 32.37
CA THR A 507 13.51 -4.41 33.38
C THR A 507 12.55 -3.23 33.48
N SER A 508 12.06 -2.71 32.34
CA SER A 508 11.07 -1.62 32.32
C SER A 508 9.75 -2.05 32.95
N ILE A 509 9.23 -3.22 32.58
CA ILE A 509 8.03 -3.79 33.20
C ILE A 509 8.25 -3.96 34.70
N ARG A 510 9.42 -4.49 35.09
CA ARG A 510 9.75 -4.69 36.50
C ARG A 510 9.73 -3.39 37.29
N GLN A 511 10.31 -2.32 36.76
CA GLN A 511 10.31 -1.00 37.40
C GLN A 511 8.88 -0.46 37.59
N GLN A 512 8.02 -0.60 36.58
CA GLN A 512 6.62 -0.21 36.70
C GLN A 512 5.88 -1.05 37.75
N VAL A 513 6.12 -2.37 37.78
CA VAL A 513 5.56 -3.28 38.80
C VAL A 513 6.02 -2.92 40.22
N ASP A 514 7.29 -2.54 40.39
CA ASP A 514 7.84 -2.12 41.68
C ASP A 514 7.25 -0.79 42.16
N ALA A 515 6.82 0.08 41.24
CA ALA A 515 6.13 1.33 41.54
C ALA A 515 4.63 1.17 41.87
N LEU A 516 4.04 -0.02 41.66
CA LEU A 516 2.65 -0.29 42.00
C LEU A 516 2.42 -0.34 43.52
N SER A 517 1.20 -0.03 43.97
CA SER A 517 0.79 -0.30 45.36
C SER A 517 0.86 -1.80 45.67
N GLU A 518 0.99 -2.17 46.95
CA GLU A 518 1.06 -3.58 47.38
C GLU A 518 -0.11 -4.40 46.81
N HIS A 519 -1.33 -3.87 46.90
CA HIS A 519 -2.51 -4.53 46.37
C HIS A 519 -2.44 -4.75 44.85
N GLN A 520 -2.07 -3.73 44.08
CA GLN A 520 -1.95 -3.82 42.61
C GLN A 520 -0.82 -4.78 42.21
N ARG A 521 0.30 -4.78 42.95
CA ARG A 521 1.42 -5.68 42.72
C ARG A 521 1.05 -7.14 42.98
N GLN A 522 0.32 -7.43 44.07
CA GLN A 522 -0.21 -8.78 44.34
C GLN A 522 -1.23 -9.21 43.28
N ALA A 523 -2.07 -8.29 42.82
CA ALA A 523 -3.00 -8.54 41.72
C ALA A 523 -2.26 -8.84 40.41
N PHE A 524 -1.18 -8.14 40.08
CA PHE A 524 -0.34 -8.43 38.92
C PHE A 524 0.36 -9.79 39.04
N LEU A 525 1.04 -10.06 40.16
CA LEU A 525 1.82 -11.29 40.37
C LEU A 525 0.97 -12.57 40.44
N SER A 526 -0.33 -12.44 40.67
CA SER A 526 -1.28 -13.57 40.66
C SER A 526 -1.95 -13.80 39.30
N MET A 527 -1.56 -13.08 38.25
CA MET A 527 -1.98 -13.38 36.87
C MET A 527 -1.26 -14.61 36.32
N HIS A 528 -1.85 -15.24 35.30
CA HIS A 528 -1.26 -16.44 34.69
C HIS A 528 0.06 -16.10 34.00
N ASN A 529 1.04 -17.01 34.08
CA ASN A 529 2.31 -16.90 33.36
C ASN A 529 2.64 -18.26 32.74
N ILE A 530 2.61 -18.34 31.41
CA ILE A 530 2.98 -19.56 30.69
C ILE A 530 4.50 -19.71 30.55
N HIS A 531 5.26 -18.62 30.73
CA HIS A 531 6.69 -18.60 30.50
C HIS A 531 7.45 -19.05 31.77
N PRO A 532 8.40 -19.98 31.65
CA PRO A 532 9.29 -20.33 32.76
C PRO A 532 10.15 -19.12 33.13
N TYR A 533 10.43 -18.96 34.42
CA TYR A 533 11.22 -17.84 34.94
C TYR A 533 12.16 -18.29 36.05
N LYS A 534 13.34 -17.68 36.11
CA LYS A 534 14.38 -17.93 37.13
C LYS A 534 14.54 -16.77 38.10
N ASN A 535 14.10 -15.58 37.70
CA ASN A 535 14.17 -14.35 38.47
C ASN A 535 12.89 -13.53 38.30
N THR A 536 12.74 -12.49 39.12
CA THR A 536 11.51 -11.69 39.17
C THR A 536 11.31 -10.83 37.93
N THR A 537 12.39 -10.46 37.21
CA THR A 537 12.30 -9.74 35.94
C THR A 537 11.70 -10.61 34.84
N GLU A 538 12.18 -11.84 34.70
CA GLU A 538 11.63 -12.85 33.79
C GLU A 538 10.18 -13.20 34.16
N GLN A 539 9.86 -13.27 35.45
CA GLN A 539 8.49 -13.48 35.93
C GLN A 539 7.56 -12.35 35.48
N CYS A 540 7.93 -11.09 35.71
CA CYS A 540 7.15 -9.92 35.32
C CYS A 540 6.95 -9.86 33.80
N LEU A 541 8.00 -10.12 33.02
CA LEU A 541 7.92 -10.15 31.56
C LEU A 541 7.00 -11.27 31.05
N GLY A 542 7.09 -12.47 31.64
CA GLY A 542 6.24 -13.59 31.28
C GLY A 542 4.75 -13.31 31.55
N ILE A 543 4.45 -12.75 32.73
CA ILE A 543 3.08 -12.30 33.07
C ILE A 543 2.59 -11.28 32.05
N PHE A 544 3.40 -10.27 31.73
CA PHE A 544 3.02 -9.24 30.77
C PHE A 544 2.69 -9.84 29.39
N ARG A 545 3.58 -10.67 28.84
CA ARG A 545 3.41 -11.33 27.53
C ARG A 545 2.18 -12.23 27.46
N THR A 546 1.82 -12.84 28.59
CA THR A 546 0.65 -13.74 28.67
C THR A 546 -0.66 -12.97 28.72
N ASN A 547 -0.70 -11.77 29.32
CA ASN A 547 -1.95 -11.10 29.70
C ASN A 547 -2.19 -9.73 29.03
N SER A 548 -1.19 -9.14 28.37
CA SER A 548 -1.29 -7.78 27.83
C SER A 548 -2.47 -7.61 26.86
N LEU A 549 -3.20 -6.52 27.01
CA LEU A 549 -4.29 -6.11 26.11
C LEU A 549 -3.93 -4.81 25.37
N PRO A 550 -4.60 -4.48 24.26
CA PRO A 550 -4.33 -3.24 23.52
C PRO A 550 -4.52 -1.98 24.36
N ALA A 551 -3.55 -1.07 24.29
CA ALA A 551 -3.52 0.23 24.95
C ALA A 551 -3.48 1.41 23.95
N GLU A 552 -3.73 1.14 22.67
CA GLU A 552 -3.98 2.13 21.60
C GLU A 552 -4.89 1.51 20.53
N ALA A 553 -5.54 2.33 19.69
CA ALA A 553 -6.42 1.79 18.64
C ALA A 553 -5.66 1.30 17.40
N VAL A 554 -4.50 1.89 17.12
CA VAL A 554 -3.64 1.54 15.98
C VAL A 554 -2.19 1.51 16.47
N GLY A 555 -1.52 0.37 16.30
CA GLY A 555 -0.16 0.10 16.76
C GLY A 555 -0.08 -1.07 17.74
N ASP A 556 1.14 -1.38 18.19
CA ASP A 556 1.45 -2.58 18.99
C ASP A 556 1.57 -2.29 20.50
N LYS A 557 1.16 -1.10 21.00
CA LYS A 557 1.22 -0.83 22.44
C LYS A 557 0.27 -1.72 23.23
N GLY A 558 0.87 -2.55 24.06
CA GLY A 558 0.19 -3.37 25.07
C GLY A 558 0.19 -2.71 26.45
N GLY A 559 -0.84 -3.02 27.23
CA GLY A 559 -0.94 -2.62 28.63
C GLY A 559 -1.51 -3.71 29.52
N ILE A 560 -1.32 -3.56 30.83
CA ILE A 560 -1.93 -4.41 31.84
C ILE A 560 -3.08 -3.68 32.51
N PHE A 561 -4.18 -4.39 32.63
CA PHE A 561 -5.45 -3.96 33.19
C PHE A 561 -5.83 -5.01 34.23
N LEU A 562 -5.83 -4.64 35.51
CA LEU A 562 -5.92 -5.58 36.62
C LEU A 562 -7.20 -6.42 36.60
N GLU A 563 -8.29 -5.88 36.08
CA GLU A 563 -9.57 -6.58 35.96
C GLU A 563 -9.81 -7.10 34.54
N ALA A 564 -9.59 -6.29 33.50
CA ALA A 564 -9.83 -6.73 32.12
C ALA A 564 -8.95 -7.93 31.71
N CYS A 565 -7.71 -8.01 32.20
CA CYS A 565 -6.82 -9.15 31.97
C CYS A 565 -7.27 -10.44 32.69
N ARG A 566 -8.28 -10.38 33.58
CA ARG A 566 -8.85 -11.56 34.26
C ARG A 566 -9.97 -12.23 33.48
N ILE A 567 -10.40 -11.65 32.36
CA ILE A 567 -11.52 -12.19 31.60
C ILE A 567 -11.04 -13.37 30.76
N ASN A 568 -11.67 -14.53 30.94
CA ASN A 568 -11.27 -15.77 30.28
C ASN A 568 -11.64 -15.82 28.80
N HIS A 569 -11.00 -16.75 28.09
CA HIS A 569 -11.25 -16.97 26.68
C HIS A 569 -12.50 -17.81 26.39
N ALA A 570 -13.27 -17.40 25.39
CA ALA A 570 -14.13 -18.27 24.60
C ALA A 570 -14.03 -17.90 23.11
N CYS A 571 -14.07 -18.89 22.20
CA CYS A 571 -14.06 -18.59 20.75
C CYS A 571 -15.39 -17.99 20.27
N ASP A 572 -16.48 -18.24 21.00
CA ASP A 572 -17.79 -17.60 20.86
C ASP A 572 -18.08 -16.66 22.03
N ASN A 573 -17.11 -15.79 22.31
CA ASN A 573 -17.12 -14.83 23.41
C ASN A 573 -18.42 -14.01 23.51
N ASN A 574 -18.84 -13.72 24.73
CA ASN A 574 -20.05 -12.92 25.01
C ASN A 574 -19.75 -11.43 25.28
N ALA A 575 -18.48 -11.03 25.34
CA ALA A 575 -18.07 -9.64 25.46
C ALA A 575 -16.92 -9.27 24.50
N GLN A 576 -16.83 -8.00 24.11
CA GLN A 576 -15.82 -7.46 23.20
C GLN A 576 -14.92 -6.49 23.95
N LYS A 577 -13.60 -6.65 23.75
CA LYS A 577 -12.57 -5.75 24.28
C LYS A 577 -12.16 -4.73 23.24
N ASN A 578 -11.91 -3.49 23.65
CA ASN A 578 -11.42 -2.44 22.78
C ASN A 578 -10.69 -1.34 23.55
N TRP A 579 -9.67 -0.73 22.93
CA TRP A 579 -9.12 0.53 23.40
C TRP A 579 -9.98 1.70 22.92
N ASN A 580 -10.49 2.50 23.85
CA ASN A 580 -11.23 3.71 23.51
C ASN A 580 -10.27 4.92 23.53
N ASP A 581 -9.96 5.43 22.34
CA ASP A 581 -9.01 6.52 22.17
C ASP A 581 -9.50 7.88 22.67
N THR A 582 -10.82 8.07 22.77
CA THR A 582 -11.43 9.32 23.23
C THR A 582 -11.27 9.49 24.74
N ILE A 583 -11.47 8.41 25.49
CA ILE A 583 -11.35 8.43 26.96
C ILE A 583 -10.02 7.86 27.46
N LYS A 584 -9.15 7.36 26.57
CA LYS A 584 -7.85 6.74 26.87
C LYS A 584 -7.94 5.59 27.89
N ARG A 585 -8.95 4.72 27.69
CA ARG A 585 -9.24 3.60 28.60
C ARG A 585 -9.52 2.33 27.80
N HIS A 586 -9.15 1.19 28.36
CA HIS A 586 -9.59 -0.10 27.86
C HIS A 586 -11.03 -0.34 28.29
N THR A 587 -11.85 -0.80 27.37
CA THR A 587 -13.29 -0.98 27.58
C THR A 587 -13.72 -2.38 27.19
N VAL A 588 -14.70 -2.92 27.92
CA VAL A 588 -15.35 -4.19 27.56
C VAL A 588 -16.85 -3.97 27.48
N HIS A 589 -17.46 -4.39 26.37
CA HIS A 589 -18.90 -4.27 26.13
C HIS A 589 -19.53 -5.65 25.89
N ALA A 590 -20.76 -5.83 26.36
CA ALA A 590 -21.51 -7.08 26.15
C ALA A 590 -21.97 -7.22 24.68
N LEU A 591 -21.65 -8.34 24.03
CA LEU A 591 -22.06 -8.66 22.65
C LEU A 591 -23.48 -9.22 22.56
N ARG A 592 -23.99 -9.75 23.67
CA ARG A 592 -25.35 -10.25 23.86
C ARG A 592 -25.75 -10.07 25.33
N ASP A 593 -26.99 -10.39 25.65
CA ASP A 593 -27.39 -10.52 27.05
C ASP A 593 -26.52 -11.59 27.75
N ILE A 594 -26.06 -11.26 28.96
CA ILE A 594 -25.27 -12.13 29.85
C ILE A 594 -26.09 -12.33 31.12
N ASP A 595 -26.41 -13.58 31.43
CA ASP A 595 -27.25 -13.90 32.58
C ASP A 595 -26.47 -13.80 33.89
N LYS A 596 -27.18 -13.57 35.00
CA LYS A 596 -26.59 -13.57 36.34
C LYS A 596 -25.90 -14.91 36.61
N GLY A 597 -24.63 -14.86 37.03
CA GLY A 597 -23.80 -16.02 37.29
C GLY A 597 -23.11 -16.59 36.05
N GLU A 598 -23.35 -16.05 34.86
CA GLU A 598 -22.63 -16.43 33.65
C GLU A 598 -21.21 -15.83 33.65
N GLU A 599 -20.24 -16.61 33.15
CA GLU A 599 -18.86 -16.16 32.96
C GLU A 599 -18.79 -15.13 31.82
N ILE A 600 -18.19 -13.98 32.08
CA ILE A 600 -17.87 -12.98 31.06
C ILE A 600 -16.61 -13.46 30.34
N THR A 601 -16.63 -13.46 29.00
CA THR A 601 -15.57 -14.05 28.18
C THR A 601 -15.17 -13.15 27.01
N LEU A 602 -13.90 -13.19 26.63
CA LEU A 602 -13.31 -12.49 25.48
C LEU A 602 -12.72 -13.49 24.47
N THR A 603 -12.48 -13.06 23.23
CA THR A 603 -11.55 -13.80 22.35
C THR A 603 -10.12 -13.33 22.60
N TYR A 604 -9.16 -14.25 22.78
CA TYR A 604 -7.73 -13.93 22.86
C TYR A 604 -7.07 -13.92 21.47
N LEU A 605 -7.79 -14.42 20.48
CA LEU A 605 -7.31 -14.57 19.11
C LEU A 605 -7.88 -13.43 18.25
N SER A 606 -7.13 -13.04 17.23
CA SER A 606 -7.69 -12.29 16.11
C SER A 606 -8.86 -13.07 15.50
N PRO A 607 -9.92 -12.39 15.07
CA PRO A 607 -11.12 -13.04 14.57
C PRO A 607 -10.82 -13.90 13.34
N LEU A 608 -11.70 -14.87 13.09
CA LEU A 608 -11.69 -15.80 11.96
C LEU A 608 -10.44 -16.72 11.95
N LYS A 609 -10.52 -17.89 12.56
CA LYS A 609 -9.55 -18.99 12.36
C LYS A 609 -10.28 -20.31 12.48
N ASN A 610 -9.93 -21.32 11.69
CA ASN A 610 -10.55 -22.65 11.82
C ASN A 610 -10.22 -23.31 13.17
N ARG A 611 -11.02 -24.30 13.60
CA ARG A 611 -10.93 -24.93 14.93
C ARG A 611 -9.52 -25.43 15.24
N LYS A 612 -8.89 -26.12 14.28
CA LYS A 612 -7.53 -26.67 14.45
C LYS A 612 -6.52 -25.55 14.76
N THR A 613 -6.59 -24.45 14.03
CA THR A 613 -5.70 -23.30 14.21
C THR A 613 -5.95 -22.61 15.55
N ARG A 614 -7.22 -22.40 15.94
CA ARG A 614 -7.55 -21.81 17.25
C ARG A 614 -6.99 -22.65 18.40
N GLN A 615 -7.21 -23.97 18.36
CA GLN A 615 -6.71 -24.88 19.40
C GLN A 615 -5.19 -24.88 19.50
N LYS A 616 -4.49 -24.92 18.35
CA LYS A 616 -3.03 -24.86 18.31
C LYS A 616 -2.50 -23.58 18.97
N ILE A 617 -3.03 -22.42 18.58
CA ILE A 617 -2.56 -21.12 19.11
C ILE A 617 -2.84 -21.01 20.61
N LEU A 618 -4.01 -21.46 21.08
CA LEU A 618 -4.37 -21.41 22.49
C LEU A 618 -3.49 -22.32 23.34
N LEU A 619 -3.15 -23.50 22.83
CA LEU A 619 -2.23 -24.42 23.51
C LEU A 619 -0.81 -23.83 23.56
N GLU A 620 -0.31 -23.30 22.45
CA GLU A 620 1.06 -22.77 22.34
C GLU A 620 1.27 -21.46 23.12
N ARG A 621 0.29 -20.54 23.08
CA ARG A 621 0.43 -19.19 23.66
C ARG A 621 -0.18 -19.03 25.04
N PHE A 622 -1.16 -19.87 25.41
CA PHE A 622 -1.88 -19.76 26.67
C PHE A 622 -1.96 -21.07 27.47
N GLY A 623 -1.43 -22.18 26.93
CA GLY A 623 -1.23 -23.41 27.69
C GLY A 623 -2.51 -24.23 27.93
N PHE A 624 -3.59 -23.98 27.20
CA PHE A 624 -4.85 -24.73 27.38
C PHE A 624 -5.54 -25.08 26.06
N ILE A 625 -6.35 -26.15 26.10
CA ILE A 625 -7.25 -26.54 25.02
C ILE A 625 -8.61 -25.90 25.28
N CYS A 626 -9.16 -25.21 24.29
CA CYS A 626 -10.43 -24.52 24.44
C CYS A 626 -11.61 -25.51 24.41
N LEU A 627 -12.45 -25.47 25.44
CA LEU A 627 -13.67 -26.27 25.56
C LEU A 627 -14.95 -25.41 25.45
N CYS A 628 -14.86 -24.23 24.83
CA CYS A 628 -16.05 -23.41 24.58
C CYS A 628 -17.05 -24.15 23.68
N ARG A 629 -18.29 -23.65 23.62
CA ARG A 629 -19.36 -24.26 22.82
C ARG A 629 -18.95 -24.42 21.35
N LEU A 630 -18.31 -23.40 20.76
CA LEU A 630 -17.83 -23.46 19.36
C LEU A 630 -16.75 -24.54 19.16
N CYS A 631 -15.82 -24.68 20.10
CA CYS A 631 -14.75 -25.68 20.03
C CYS A 631 -15.21 -27.09 20.44
N SER A 632 -16.42 -27.22 20.97
CA SER A 632 -17.04 -28.50 21.36
C SER A 632 -18.11 -28.97 20.39
N LEU A 633 -18.29 -28.25 19.26
CA LEU A 633 -19.23 -28.66 18.22
C LEU A 633 -18.91 -30.06 17.67
N PRO A 634 -19.94 -30.83 17.26
CA PRO A 634 -19.78 -32.05 16.50
C PRO A 634 -18.92 -31.84 15.24
N PRO A 635 -18.19 -32.86 14.76
CA PRO A 635 -17.29 -32.74 13.61
C PRO A 635 -17.92 -32.09 12.38
N GLU A 636 -19.12 -32.49 11.98
CA GLU A 636 -19.81 -31.95 10.80
C GLU A 636 -20.13 -30.46 10.95
N GLN A 637 -20.70 -30.05 12.10
CA GLN A 637 -21.01 -28.64 12.38
C GLN A 637 -19.74 -27.79 12.49
N SER A 638 -18.66 -28.38 13.02
CA SER A 638 -17.35 -27.74 13.08
C SER A 638 -16.74 -27.53 11.69
N GLN A 639 -16.84 -28.53 10.81
CA GLN A 639 -16.35 -28.44 9.43
C GLN A 639 -17.12 -27.39 8.64
N GLU A 640 -18.43 -27.34 8.78
CA GLU A 640 -19.26 -26.34 8.12
C GLU A 640 -18.95 -24.92 8.63
N SER A 641 -18.74 -24.76 9.94
CA SER A 641 -18.27 -23.49 10.50
C SER A 641 -16.88 -23.11 9.96
N ASP A 642 -15.94 -24.05 9.89
CA ASP A 642 -14.59 -23.78 9.39
C ASP A 642 -14.63 -23.41 7.89
N ARG A 643 -15.50 -24.04 7.09
CA ARG A 643 -15.73 -23.68 5.68
C ARG A 643 -16.22 -22.25 5.51
N ARG A 644 -17.16 -21.79 6.35
CA ARG A 644 -17.63 -20.40 6.32
C ARG A 644 -16.50 -19.42 6.66
N LEU A 645 -15.68 -19.74 7.67
CA LEU A 645 -14.57 -18.88 8.08
C LEU A 645 -13.48 -18.81 6.99
N GLU A 646 -13.17 -19.92 6.32
CA GLU A 646 -12.23 -19.95 5.20
C GLU A 646 -12.74 -19.12 4.02
N GLU A 647 -14.04 -19.17 3.73
CA GLU A 647 -14.65 -18.36 2.69
C GLU A 647 -14.62 -16.85 3.02
N ILE A 648 -14.86 -16.47 4.29
CA ILE A 648 -14.72 -15.06 4.70
C ILE A 648 -13.30 -14.55 4.45
N HIS A 649 -12.25 -15.32 4.81
CA HIS A 649 -10.87 -14.91 4.52
C HIS A 649 -10.55 -14.83 3.03
N ARG A 650 -11.10 -15.75 2.23
CA ARG A 650 -10.93 -15.71 0.78
C ARG A 650 -11.56 -14.43 0.22
N LEU A 651 -12.75 -14.06 0.69
CA LEU A 651 -13.41 -12.83 0.29
C LEU A 651 -12.65 -11.60 0.76
N ASP A 652 -12.09 -11.58 1.98
CA ASP A 652 -11.20 -10.50 2.43
C ASP A 652 -10.02 -10.34 1.46
N GLY A 653 -9.34 -11.43 1.10
CA GLY A 653 -8.22 -11.38 0.15
C GLY A 653 -8.63 -10.91 -1.25
N VAL A 654 -9.81 -11.32 -1.75
CA VAL A 654 -10.35 -10.85 -3.03
C VAL A 654 -10.71 -9.36 -2.96
N ILE A 655 -11.35 -8.92 -1.89
CA ILE A 655 -11.74 -7.51 -1.68
C ILE A 655 -10.50 -6.62 -1.52
N ASP A 656 -9.48 -7.09 -0.78
CA ASP A 656 -8.20 -6.39 -0.60
C ASP A 656 -7.43 -6.32 -1.92
N GLN A 657 -7.39 -7.39 -2.72
CA GLN A 657 -6.80 -7.37 -4.07
C GLN A 657 -7.56 -6.46 -5.04
N LEU A 658 -8.87 -6.30 -4.84
CA LEU A 658 -9.72 -5.39 -5.61
C LEU A 658 -9.66 -3.93 -5.09
N GLY A 659 -9.13 -3.67 -3.88
CA GLY A 659 -9.01 -2.34 -3.27
C GLY A 659 -7.66 -1.70 -3.55
N THR A 660 -7.55 -0.48 -4.07
CA THR A 660 -7.95 0.75 -3.35
C THR A 660 -8.76 1.77 -4.15
N GLU A 661 -8.83 1.73 -5.48
CA GLU A 661 -9.65 2.68 -6.28
C GLU A 661 -10.28 2.01 -7.51
N GLU A 662 -9.59 1.09 -8.20
CA GLU A 662 -10.10 0.43 -9.41
C GLU A 662 -11.27 -0.55 -9.18
N GLY A 663 -11.20 -1.49 -8.23
CA GLY A 663 -12.25 -2.52 -8.06
C GLY A 663 -13.58 -2.00 -7.47
N LEU A 664 -13.56 -0.87 -6.77
CA LEU A 664 -14.76 -0.19 -6.26
C LEU A 664 -15.58 0.48 -7.40
N LEU A 665 -14.95 0.73 -8.55
CA LEU A 665 -15.51 1.56 -9.63
C LEU A 665 -15.65 0.80 -10.96
N VAL A 666 -14.76 -0.16 -11.22
CA VAL A 666 -14.76 -0.97 -12.45
C VAL A 666 -15.89 -2.00 -12.44
N SER A 667 -16.14 -2.68 -11.31
CA SER A 667 -17.24 -3.65 -11.17
C SER A 667 -18.04 -3.49 -9.87
N PRO A 668 -18.69 -2.33 -9.63
CA PRO A 668 -19.29 -2.02 -8.34
C PRO A 668 -20.38 -3.02 -7.93
N LEU A 669 -21.15 -3.56 -8.89
CA LEU A 669 -22.19 -4.57 -8.59
C LEU A 669 -21.59 -5.91 -8.13
N ARG A 670 -20.47 -6.33 -8.73
CA ARG A 670 -19.77 -7.58 -8.37
C ARG A 670 -19.13 -7.46 -7.00
N THR A 671 -18.45 -6.34 -6.75
CA THR A 671 -17.84 -6.04 -5.44
C THR A 671 -18.91 -5.96 -4.34
N LEU A 672 -20.07 -5.36 -4.63
CA LEU A 672 -21.22 -5.36 -3.71
C LEU A 672 -21.74 -6.78 -3.43
N GLY A 673 -21.72 -7.66 -4.43
CA GLY A 673 -22.06 -9.08 -4.27
C GLY A 673 -21.11 -9.85 -3.34
N TYR A 674 -19.80 -9.59 -3.42
CA TYR A 674 -18.83 -10.17 -2.48
C TYR A 674 -19.07 -9.69 -1.06
N LEU A 675 -19.33 -8.39 -0.87
CA LEU A 675 -19.64 -7.80 0.43
C LEU A 675 -20.96 -8.35 1.00
N ASP A 676 -22.00 -8.51 0.18
CA ASP A 676 -23.25 -9.18 0.55
C ASP A 676 -23.01 -10.63 1.02
N ARG A 677 -22.20 -11.39 0.28
CA ARG A 677 -21.85 -12.76 0.67
C ARG A 677 -21.09 -12.78 2.00
N GLN A 678 -20.14 -11.86 2.18
CA GLN A 678 -19.35 -11.76 3.40
C GLN A 678 -20.25 -11.45 4.62
N VAL A 679 -21.13 -10.45 4.52
CA VAL A 679 -22.06 -10.05 5.59
C VAL A 679 -23.01 -11.20 5.96
N ARG A 680 -23.50 -11.97 4.98
CA ARG A 680 -24.31 -13.17 5.23
C ARG A 680 -23.51 -14.25 5.95
N LEU A 681 -22.28 -14.52 5.55
CA LEU A 681 -21.43 -15.52 6.21
C LEU A 681 -21.15 -15.15 7.67
N TYR A 682 -20.91 -13.88 7.99
CA TYR A 682 -20.82 -13.41 9.38
C TYR A 682 -22.11 -13.66 10.17
N SER A 683 -23.26 -13.40 9.56
CA SER A 683 -24.58 -13.62 10.16
C SER A 683 -24.86 -15.11 10.40
N GLU A 684 -24.60 -15.96 9.41
CA GLU A 684 -24.70 -17.43 9.51
C GLU A 684 -23.76 -18.01 10.56
N GLN A 685 -22.58 -17.39 10.72
CA GLN A 685 -21.62 -17.73 11.78
C GLN A 685 -22.08 -17.24 13.17
N GLY A 686 -23.13 -16.42 13.25
CA GLY A 686 -23.66 -15.85 14.47
C GLY A 686 -22.79 -14.74 15.07
N ARG A 687 -22.09 -13.97 14.22
CA ARG A 687 -21.15 -12.92 14.65
C ARG A 687 -21.54 -11.57 14.07
N GLU A 688 -22.13 -10.72 14.90
CA GLU A 688 -22.30 -9.27 14.66
C GLU A 688 -21.20 -8.50 15.42
N ASP A 689 -19.95 -8.71 15.03
CA ASP A 689 -18.79 -8.10 15.69
C ASP A 689 -18.19 -6.96 14.84
N VAL A 690 -16.97 -6.55 15.19
CA VAL A 690 -16.25 -5.47 14.50
C VAL A 690 -15.99 -5.81 13.03
N GLY A 691 -15.77 -7.09 12.69
CA GLY A 691 -15.55 -7.54 11.31
C GLY A 691 -16.82 -7.43 10.47
N PHE A 692 -17.97 -7.82 11.04
CA PHE A 692 -19.28 -7.58 10.41
C PHE A 692 -19.51 -6.10 10.14
N ALA A 693 -19.27 -5.22 11.14
CA ALA A 693 -19.44 -3.78 10.98
C ALA A 693 -18.54 -3.20 9.87
N GLN A 694 -17.30 -3.68 9.77
CA GLN A 694 -16.37 -3.26 8.74
C GLN A 694 -16.83 -3.67 7.33
N ALA A 695 -17.29 -4.91 7.15
CA ALA A 695 -17.83 -5.38 5.86
C ALA A 695 -19.04 -4.55 5.40
N VAL A 696 -19.93 -4.20 6.33
CA VAL A 696 -21.09 -3.34 6.05
C VAL A 696 -20.65 -1.91 5.69
N VAL A 697 -19.60 -1.37 6.32
CA VAL A 697 -19.06 -0.06 5.94
C VAL A 697 -18.43 -0.07 4.57
N ASN A 698 -17.65 -1.09 4.22
CA ASN A 698 -17.08 -1.21 2.90
C ASN A 698 -18.19 -1.18 1.83
N ALA A 699 -19.33 -1.82 2.11
CA ALA A 699 -20.52 -1.74 1.25
C ALA A 699 -21.14 -0.34 1.23
N ALA A 700 -21.29 0.33 2.39
CA ALA A 700 -21.80 1.70 2.47
C ALA A 700 -20.95 2.67 1.63
N GLN A 701 -19.63 2.59 1.77
CA GLN A 701 -18.67 3.42 1.05
C GLN A 701 -18.74 3.19 -0.47
N LEU A 702 -18.80 1.91 -0.90
CA LEU A 702 -18.95 1.54 -2.30
C LEU A 702 -20.21 2.13 -2.93
N VAL A 703 -21.37 2.00 -2.27
CA VAL A 703 -22.64 2.48 -2.83
C VAL A 703 -22.70 4.02 -2.83
N ILE A 704 -22.14 4.68 -1.80
CA ILE A 704 -22.05 6.15 -1.74
C ILE A 704 -21.11 6.69 -2.82
N ALA A 705 -19.98 6.01 -3.08
CA ALA A 705 -19.08 6.39 -4.17
C ALA A 705 -19.75 6.35 -5.55
N ASN A 706 -20.75 5.48 -5.71
CA ASN A 706 -21.60 5.39 -6.90
C ASN A 706 -22.89 6.24 -6.80
N SER A 707 -22.92 7.19 -5.86
CA SER A 707 -24.00 8.17 -5.61
C SER A 707 -25.33 7.59 -5.10
N ASP A 708 -25.35 6.35 -4.60
CA ASP A 708 -26.55 5.73 -4.00
C ASP A 708 -26.67 6.10 -2.51
N LEU A 709 -27.15 7.31 -2.24
CA LEU A 709 -27.27 7.85 -0.89
C LEU A 709 -28.31 7.09 -0.04
N ALA A 710 -29.40 6.59 -0.64
CA ALA A 710 -30.44 5.85 0.07
C ALA A 710 -29.89 4.56 0.73
N ARG A 711 -29.19 3.73 -0.06
CA ARG A 711 -28.52 2.53 0.48
C ARG A 711 -27.36 2.86 1.39
N GLY A 712 -26.59 3.89 1.01
CA GLY A 712 -25.46 4.39 1.79
C GLY A 712 -25.84 4.73 3.23
N ARG A 713 -26.94 5.46 3.42
CA ARG A 713 -27.52 5.78 4.73
C ARG A 713 -27.80 4.52 5.55
N ILE A 714 -28.56 3.58 5.00
CA ILE A 714 -29.04 2.38 5.72
C ILE A 714 -27.87 1.48 6.11
N LEU A 715 -26.90 1.28 5.21
CA LEU A 715 -25.70 0.50 5.50
C LEU A 715 -24.82 1.19 6.56
N ALA A 716 -24.59 2.50 6.45
CA ALA A 716 -23.84 3.26 7.45
C ALA A 716 -24.51 3.22 8.83
N GLU A 717 -25.84 3.35 8.88
CA GLU A 717 -26.63 3.26 10.11
C GLU A 717 -26.52 1.86 10.75
N ARG A 718 -26.61 0.81 9.94
CA ARG A 718 -26.43 -0.58 10.39
C ARG A 718 -25.05 -0.80 11.00
N ALA A 719 -23.98 -0.31 10.34
CA ALA A 719 -22.63 -0.44 10.87
C ALA A 719 -22.42 0.39 12.16
N ALA A 720 -22.92 1.63 12.21
CA ALA A 720 -22.85 2.49 13.39
C ALA A 720 -23.56 1.87 14.61
N SER A 721 -24.72 1.23 14.39
CA SER A 721 -25.44 0.49 15.43
C SER A 721 -24.60 -0.67 16.00
N VAL A 722 -23.93 -1.44 15.14
CA VAL A 722 -23.06 -2.54 15.57
C VAL A 722 -21.86 -1.99 16.37
N TRP A 723 -21.16 -0.95 15.90
CA TRP A 723 -20.06 -0.35 16.68
C TRP A 723 -20.51 0.27 18.00
N LYS A 724 -21.69 0.90 18.04
CA LYS A 724 -22.25 1.42 19.28
C LYS A 724 -22.45 0.32 20.31
N SER A 725 -22.92 -0.86 19.89
CA SER A 725 -23.09 -2.01 20.78
C SER A 725 -21.77 -2.72 21.14
N THR A 726 -20.80 -2.77 20.22
CA THR A 726 -19.56 -3.55 20.41
C THR A 726 -18.41 -2.74 21.03
N LEU A 727 -18.34 -1.44 20.77
CA LEU A 727 -17.26 -0.53 21.19
C LEU A 727 -17.76 0.65 22.07
N GLY A 728 -19.07 0.88 22.11
CA GLY A 728 -19.69 2.03 22.79
C GLY A 728 -19.98 3.20 21.84
N GLY A 729 -20.97 4.02 22.20
CA GLY A 729 -21.41 5.16 21.39
C GLY A 729 -20.43 6.35 21.34
N ASP A 730 -19.46 6.38 22.26
CA ASP A 730 -18.36 7.34 22.34
C ASP A 730 -17.10 6.84 21.59
N SER A 731 -17.17 5.73 20.86
CA SER A 731 -16.06 5.25 20.03
C SER A 731 -15.96 6.04 18.73
N THR A 732 -14.73 6.23 18.24
CA THR A 732 -14.44 6.94 16.99
C THR A 732 -15.25 6.38 15.81
N GLN A 733 -15.36 5.05 15.72
CA GLN A 733 -16.09 4.37 14.65
C GLN A 733 -17.59 4.62 14.75
N ALA A 734 -18.20 4.47 15.94
CA ALA A 734 -19.64 4.74 16.11
C ALA A 734 -19.99 6.20 15.79
N ILE A 735 -19.15 7.15 16.19
CA ILE A 735 -19.34 8.58 15.90
C ILE A 735 -19.19 8.85 14.40
N LYS A 736 -18.09 8.39 13.78
CA LYS A 736 -17.78 8.61 12.36
C LYS A 736 -18.91 8.11 11.47
N TYR A 737 -19.33 6.86 11.64
CA TYR A 737 -20.33 6.25 10.77
C TYR A 737 -21.77 6.62 11.15
N GLY A 738 -22.00 7.03 12.40
CA GLY A 738 -23.25 7.69 12.78
C GLY A 738 -23.43 9.04 12.07
N ALA A 739 -22.37 9.84 11.96
CA ALA A 739 -22.37 11.08 11.19
C ALA A 739 -22.52 10.81 9.68
N LEU A 740 -21.87 9.76 9.16
CA LEU A 740 -22.03 9.36 7.76
C LEU A 740 -23.46 8.90 7.44
N ALA A 741 -24.12 8.18 8.36
CA ALA A 741 -25.51 7.80 8.18
C ALA A 741 -26.45 9.02 8.12
N GLN A 742 -26.19 10.06 8.93
CA GLN A 742 -26.98 11.30 8.90
C GLN A 742 -26.82 12.07 7.59
N ASP A 743 -25.62 12.05 7.02
CA ASP A 743 -25.32 12.77 5.79
C ASP A 743 -24.29 11.99 4.95
N PRO A 744 -24.77 11.00 4.16
CA PRO A 744 -23.87 10.15 3.38
C PRO A 744 -23.13 10.92 2.28
N SER A 745 -23.62 12.11 1.90
CA SER A 745 -22.98 12.97 0.90
C SER A 745 -21.64 13.55 1.37
N LYS A 746 -21.36 13.52 2.68
CA LYS A 746 -20.07 13.93 3.25
C LYS A 746 -18.96 12.89 3.12
N TYR A 747 -19.24 11.72 2.56
CA TYR A 747 -18.19 10.77 2.26
C TYR A 747 -17.26 11.32 1.17
N GLU A 748 -15.95 11.18 1.35
CA GLU A 748 -14.92 11.77 0.49
C GLU A 748 -15.03 11.38 -0.99
N LEU A 749 -15.57 10.18 -1.29
CA LEU A 749 -15.76 9.68 -2.65
C LEU A 749 -17.18 9.86 -3.19
N TYR A 750 -18.08 10.53 -2.47
CA TYR A 750 -19.43 10.79 -2.99
C TYR A 750 -19.37 11.59 -4.31
N GLY A 751 -20.18 11.17 -5.30
CA GLY A 751 -20.22 11.82 -6.62
C GLY A 751 -19.16 11.33 -7.60
N PHE A 752 -18.27 10.42 -7.19
CA PHE A 752 -17.22 9.85 -8.05
C PHE A 752 -17.82 9.11 -9.25
N SER A 753 -18.88 8.33 -9.04
CA SER A 753 -19.72 7.79 -10.11
C SER A 753 -21.19 8.13 -9.87
N MET A 754 -21.91 8.46 -10.94
CA MET A 754 -23.33 8.81 -10.89
C MET A 754 -24.25 7.64 -11.24
N LYS A 755 -23.70 6.45 -11.50
CA LYS A 755 -24.41 5.27 -12.01
C LYS A 755 -25.60 4.85 -11.16
N TRP A 756 -25.55 5.05 -9.84
CA TRP A 756 -26.56 4.60 -8.89
C TRP A 756 -27.22 5.74 -8.12
N LYS A 757 -27.22 6.95 -8.70
CA LYS A 757 -27.75 8.17 -8.06
C LYS A 757 -29.12 7.96 -7.42
N THR A 758 -29.20 8.18 -6.11
CA THR A 758 -30.45 8.25 -5.33
C THR A 758 -30.40 9.41 -4.33
N LYS A 759 -31.56 9.92 -3.91
CA LYS A 759 -31.64 10.83 -2.75
C LYS A 759 -31.57 10.04 -1.44
N VAL A 760 -31.14 10.69 -0.36
CA VAL A 760 -31.01 10.08 0.97
C VAL A 760 -32.31 9.40 1.45
N ASP A 761 -33.46 9.96 1.10
CA ASP A 761 -34.80 9.50 1.51
C ASP A 761 -35.52 8.65 0.44
N GLU A 762 -34.82 8.23 -0.62
CA GLU A 762 -35.39 7.49 -1.76
C GLU A 762 -35.52 5.98 -1.50
N GLU A 763 -35.98 5.62 -0.30
CA GLU A 763 -36.27 4.23 0.08
C GLU A 763 -37.63 3.79 -0.49
N PRO A 764 -37.76 2.60 -1.12
CA PRO A 764 -39.03 2.13 -1.62
C PRO A 764 -40.03 1.87 -0.48
N PRO A 765 -41.23 2.46 -0.52
CA PRO A 765 -42.20 2.33 0.56
C PRO A 765 -42.78 0.92 0.62
N GLY A 766 -42.91 0.36 1.83
CA GLY A 766 -43.69 -0.85 2.08
C GLY A 766 -43.02 -2.17 1.68
N LEU A 767 -41.69 -2.23 1.57
CA LEU A 767 -40.97 -3.49 1.37
C LEU A 767 -41.04 -4.37 2.62
N GLY A 768 -41.28 -5.68 2.42
CA GLY A 768 -41.09 -6.67 3.48
C GLY A 768 -39.60 -6.88 3.79
N PRO A 769 -39.24 -7.52 4.93
CA PRO A 769 -37.84 -7.67 5.34
C PRO A 769 -36.92 -8.33 4.30
N SER A 770 -37.43 -9.31 3.54
CA SER A 770 -36.66 -9.97 2.48
C SER A 770 -36.47 -9.07 1.26
N ASP A 771 -37.53 -8.38 0.81
CA ASP A 771 -37.44 -7.47 -0.33
C ASP A 771 -36.55 -6.25 -0.02
N LEU A 772 -36.50 -5.82 1.24
CA LEU A 772 -35.60 -4.76 1.69
C LEU A 772 -34.13 -5.18 1.60
N GLU A 773 -33.78 -6.39 2.02
CA GLU A 773 -32.42 -6.93 1.87
C GLU A 773 -32.04 -7.12 0.40
N ASP A 774 -32.94 -7.64 -0.43
CA ASP A 774 -32.68 -7.79 -1.87
C ASP A 774 -32.48 -6.43 -2.55
N TRP A 775 -33.27 -5.43 -2.18
CA TRP A 775 -33.06 -4.06 -2.63
C TRP A 775 -31.73 -3.51 -2.12
N LEU A 776 -31.40 -3.65 -0.83
CA LEU A 776 -30.19 -3.11 -0.20
C LEU A 776 -28.92 -3.61 -0.90
N TRP A 777 -28.89 -4.89 -1.25
CA TRP A 777 -27.73 -5.55 -1.89
C TRP A 777 -27.84 -5.64 -3.41
N ARG A 778 -28.85 -5.01 -4.02
CA ARG A 778 -29.10 -5.04 -5.48
C ARG A 778 -29.16 -6.47 -6.07
N ARG A 779 -29.77 -7.41 -5.34
CA ARG A 779 -29.92 -8.81 -5.78
C ARG A 779 -30.93 -8.90 -6.93
N GLU A 780 -30.61 -9.67 -7.98
CA GLU A 780 -31.60 -9.99 -9.02
C GLU A 780 -32.68 -10.92 -8.44
N LYS A 781 -33.96 -10.63 -8.72
CA LYS A 781 -35.06 -11.53 -8.36
C LYS A 781 -34.95 -12.80 -9.22
N THR A 782 -34.83 -13.97 -8.59
CA THR A 782 -34.85 -15.26 -9.29
C THR A 782 -36.12 -15.35 -10.15
N THR A 783 -35.94 -15.57 -11.45
CA THR A 783 -37.07 -15.73 -12.37
C THR A 783 -37.80 -17.02 -11.99
N ALA A 784 -39.13 -16.97 -11.96
CA ALA A 784 -39.94 -18.16 -11.74
C ALA A 784 -39.58 -19.22 -12.81
N PRO A 785 -39.62 -20.53 -12.50
CA PRO A 785 -39.10 -21.65 -13.31
C PRO A 785 -39.73 -21.87 -14.72
N ARG A 786 -40.44 -20.87 -15.28
CA ARG A 786 -41.11 -20.92 -16.59
C ARG A 786 -40.85 -19.70 -17.48
N GLN A 787 -39.93 -18.81 -17.11
CA GLN A 787 -39.60 -17.63 -17.91
C GLN A 787 -38.31 -17.86 -18.70
N LEU A 788 -38.31 -17.52 -19.98
CA LEU A 788 -37.15 -17.66 -20.87
C LEU A 788 -35.98 -16.82 -20.34
N ALA A 789 -34.76 -17.31 -20.54
CA ALA A 789 -33.55 -16.61 -20.15
C ALA A 789 -33.51 -15.22 -20.82
N ASN A 790 -33.22 -14.20 -20.04
CA ASN A 790 -33.10 -12.84 -20.55
C ASN A 790 -31.65 -12.64 -21.03
N PRO A 791 -31.38 -12.41 -22.34
CA PRO A 791 -30.03 -12.15 -22.85
C PRO A 791 -29.40 -10.85 -22.30
N ARG A 792 -30.19 -10.04 -21.57
CA ARG A 792 -29.70 -8.89 -20.80
C ARG A 792 -29.30 -9.23 -19.34
N SER A 793 -29.54 -10.46 -18.89
CA SER A 793 -29.14 -10.89 -17.53
C SER A 793 -27.63 -10.89 -17.42
N ARG A 794 -27.11 -10.23 -16.40
CA ARG A 794 -25.66 -10.17 -16.12
C ARG A 794 -25.16 -11.32 -15.28
N LEU A 795 -26.04 -12.24 -14.90
CA LEU A 795 -25.66 -13.50 -14.28
C LEU A 795 -25.33 -14.54 -15.36
N ALA A 796 -26.15 -14.66 -16.41
CA ALA A 796 -25.95 -15.63 -17.48
C ALA A 796 -25.10 -15.09 -18.65
N PHE A 797 -25.28 -13.82 -19.01
CA PHE A 797 -24.65 -13.17 -20.15
C PHE A 797 -23.70 -12.08 -19.68
N LEU A 798 -22.44 -12.46 -19.49
CA LEU A 798 -21.41 -11.66 -18.84
C LEU A 798 -20.83 -10.61 -19.78
N ARG A 799 -20.45 -9.46 -19.21
CA ARG A 799 -19.56 -8.49 -19.87
C ARG A 799 -18.15 -9.05 -19.86
N PHE A 800 -17.29 -8.54 -20.73
CA PHE A 800 -15.88 -8.98 -20.77
C PHE A 800 -15.18 -8.80 -19.42
N ILE A 801 -15.45 -7.69 -18.73
CA ILE A 801 -14.88 -7.39 -17.42
C ILE A 801 -15.39 -8.31 -16.30
N ASP A 802 -16.56 -8.92 -16.49
CA ASP A 802 -17.16 -9.85 -15.52
C ASP A 802 -16.77 -11.30 -15.79
N LEU A 803 -16.02 -11.58 -16.87
CA LEU A 803 -15.56 -12.94 -17.17
C LEU A 803 -14.54 -13.44 -16.14
N PRO A 804 -14.53 -14.75 -15.84
CA PRO A 804 -13.48 -15.33 -15.02
C PRO A 804 -12.12 -15.20 -15.71
N ASP A 805 -11.07 -14.97 -14.93
CA ASP A 805 -9.69 -14.99 -15.41
C ASP A 805 -9.25 -16.42 -15.69
N GLU A 806 -8.43 -16.64 -16.72
CA GLU A 806 -7.89 -17.96 -17.03
C GLU A 806 -7.06 -18.57 -15.88
N LYS A 807 -6.32 -17.73 -15.15
CA LYS A 807 -5.45 -18.18 -14.05
C LYS A 807 -6.15 -18.16 -12.69
N GLY A 808 -7.34 -17.57 -12.62
CA GLY A 808 -8.11 -17.40 -11.39
C GLY A 808 -9.18 -18.47 -11.21
N VAL A 809 -9.20 -19.12 -10.05
CA VAL A 809 -10.35 -19.95 -9.65
C VAL A 809 -11.33 -19.03 -8.93
N ASP A 810 -12.29 -18.52 -9.70
CA ASP A 810 -13.37 -17.71 -9.17
C ASP A 810 -14.51 -18.61 -8.65
N ALA A 811 -14.82 -18.51 -7.35
CA ALA A 811 -15.85 -19.31 -6.70
C ALA A 811 -17.28 -18.99 -7.19
N ASP A 812 -17.49 -17.85 -7.87
CA ASP A 812 -18.76 -17.49 -8.51
C ASP A 812 -19.03 -18.32 -9.78
N PHE A 813 -17.94 -18.85 -10.37
CA PHE A 813 -17.98 -19.64 -11.59
C PHE A 813 -17.66 -21.11 -11.34
N TYR A 814 -16.84 -21.42 -10.32
CA TYR A 814 -16.31 -22.76 -10.09
C TYR A 814 -16.50 -23.27 -8.66
N GLU A 815 -16.81 -24.56 -8.54
CA GLU A 815 -16.84 -25.38 -7.32
C GLU A 815 -15.52 -26.15 -7.19
N SER A 816 -14.96 -26.17 -5.98
CA SER A 816 -13.79 -26.99 -5.65
C SER A 816 -14.23 -28.43 -5.40
N GLY A 817 -13.69 -29.38 -6.18
CA GLY A 817 -13.87 -30.81 -5.94
C GLY A 817 -12.81 -31.39 -5.00
N ASP A 818 -13.10 -32.57 -4.43
CA ASP A 818 -12.27 -33.25 -3.42
C ASP A 818 -10.82 -33.55 -3.87
N THR A 819 -10.54 -33.50 -5.18
CA THR A 819 -9.24 -33.84 -5.79
C THR A 819 -8.48 -32.64 -6.35
N GLY A 820 -8.87 -31.40 -6.03
CA GLY A 820 -8.22 -30.19 -6.55
C GLY A 820 -8.58 -29.87 -8.01
N THR A 821 -9.63 -30.51 -8.54
CA THR A 821 -10.23 -30.19 -9.85
C THR A 821 -11.41 -29.23 -9.67
N TYR A 822 -11.45 -28.16 -10.46
CA TYR A 822 -12.51 -27.16 -10.41
C TYR A 822 -13.59 -27.45 -11.46
N ARG A 823 -14.85 -27.49 -11.03
CA ARG A 823 -16.02 -27.72 -11.91
C ARG A 823 -16.88 -26.45 -11.96
N PRO A 824 -17.38 -26.01 -13.11
CA PRO A 824 -18.30 -24.88 -13.13
C PRO A 824 -19.53 -25.11 -12.23
N ARG A 825 -20.04 -24.07 -11.56
CA ARG A 825 -21.25 -24.13 -10.72
C ARG A 825 -22.53 -23.80 -11.48
N ARG A 826 -22.38 -23.06 -12.58
CA ARG A 826 -23.44 -22.54 -13.44
C ARG A 826 -22.94 -22.40 -14.87
N HIS A 827 -23.85 -22.15 -15.81
CA HIS A 827 -23.50 -21.81 -17.19
C HIS A 827 -23.32 -20.29 -17.34
N TRP A 828 -22.44 -19.87 -18.24
CA TRP A 828 -22.34 -18.47 -18.67
C TRP A 828 -21.94 -18.35 -20.13
N CYS A 829 -22.29 -17.21 -20.73
CA CYS A 829 -22.00 -16.89 -22.11
C CYS A 829 -21.55 -15.43 -22.24
N PHE A 830 -20.58 -15.18 -23.12
CA PHE A 830 -20.20 -13.84 -23.54
C PHE A 830 -20.87 -13.51 -24.87
N LEU A 831 -21.39 -12.28 -25.01
CA LEU A 831 -21.97 -11.76 -26.25
C LEU A 831 -21.22 -10.48 -26.68
N GLY A 832 -20.78 -10.43 -27.93
CA GLY A 832 -20.10 -9.25 -28.50
C GLY A 832 -20.38 -9.09 -30.00
N GLU A 833 -20.48 -7.86 -30.46
CA GLU A 833 -20.69 -7.53 -31.87
C GLU A 833 -19.36 -7.39 -32.63
N ILE A 834 -19.21 -8.04 -33.78
CA ILE A 834 -18.00 -7.91 -34.60
C ILE A 834 -17.91 -6.49 -35.15
N VAL A 835 -16.84 -5.77 -34.79
CA VAL A 835 -16.54 -4.43 -35.31
C VAL A 835 -15.40 -4.44 -36.32
N ASP A 836 -14.47 -5.38 -36.18
CA ASP A 836 -13.41 -5.61 -37.17
C ASP A 836 -12.93 -7.06 -37.20
N PHE A 837 -12.21 -7.43 -38.27
CA PHE A 837 -11.53 -8.73 -38.35
C PHE A 837 -10.39 -8.72 -39.39
N THR A 838 -9.37 -9.54 -39.16
CA THR A 838 -8.24 -9.77 -40.08
C THR A 838 -8.03 -11.27 -40.30
N THR A 839 -7.54 -11.62 -41.49
CA THR A 839 -7.35 -13.02 -41.93
C THR A 839 -5.95 -13.28 -42.50
N LEU A 840 -4.98 -12.39 -42.25
CA LEU A 840 -3.67 -12.43 -42.92
C LEU A 840 -2.80 -13.64 -42.53
N HIS A 841 -2.87 -14.10 -41.28
CA HIS A 841 -2.09 -15.25 -40.78
C HIS A 841 -2.94 -16.26 -39.98
N HIS A 842 -3.91 -15.77 -39.23
CA HIS A 842 -4.98 -16.51 -38.57
C HIS A 842 -6.19 -15.58 -38.45
N LEU A 843 -7.38 -16.11 -38.15
CA LEU A 843 -8.56 -15.27 -37.95
C LEU A 843 -8.43 -14.55 -36.61
N GLU A 844 -8.42 -13.22 -36.65
CA GLU A 844 -8.53 -12.37 -35.46
C GLU A 844 -9.78 -11.51 -35.63
N ILE A 845 -10.62 -11.47 -34.60
CA ILE A 845 -11.87 -10.71 -34.62
C ILE A 845 -11.80 -9.68 -33.49
N GLU A 846 -12.13 -8.43 -33.79
CA GLU A 846 -12.39 -7.42 -32.77
C GLU A 846 -13.91 -7.37 -32.53
N VAL A 847 -14.31 -7.57 -31.27
CA VAL A 847 -15.72 -7.50 -30.87
C VAL A 847 -15.97 -6.37 -29.89
N LYS A 848 -17.14 -5.73 -29.99
CA LYS A 848 -17.66 -4.75 -29.05
C LYS A 848 -18.70 -5.43 -28.16
N ASP A 849 -18.45 -5.51 -26.85
CA ASP A 849 -19.46 -6.05 -25.94
C ASP A 849 -20.58 -5.03 -25.64
N VAL A 850 -21.53 -5.46 -24.82
CA VAL A 850 -22.63 -4.62 -24.30
C VAL A 850 -22.19 -3.41 -23.46
N SER A 851 -20.94 -3.36 -23.02
CA SER A 851 -20.33 -2.24 -22.30
C SER A 851 -19.70 -1.24 -23.27
N GLY A 852 -19.61 -1.59 -24.55
CA GLY A 852 -19.04 -0.78 -25.60
C GLY A 852 -17.53 -0.95 -25.78
N GLY A 853 -16.86 -1.74 -24.95
CA GLY A 853 -15.42 -1.99 -25.05
C GLY A 853 -15.09 -2.87 -26.24
N LYS A 854 -14.07 -2.46 -27.02
CA LYS A 854 -13.44 -3.29 -28.06
C LYS A 854 -12.58 -4.36 -27.39
N ILE A 855 -12.73 -5.59 -27.83
CA ILE A 855 -12.13 -6.76 -27.21
C ILE A 855 -11.54 -7.63 -28.32
N PRO A 856 -10.23 -7.93 -28.27
CA PRO A 856 -9.65 -8.86 -29.23
C PRO A 856 -10.07 -10.30 -28.92
N LEU A 857 -10.55 -11.01 -29.94
CA LEU A 857 -10.88 -12.43 -29.92
C LEU A 857 -9.89 -13.17 -30.82
N HIS A 858 -8.99 -13.94 -30.21
CA HIS A 858 -7.97 -14.72 -30.93
C HIS A 858 -8.30 -16.21 -30.92
N PHE A 859 -8.16 -16.83 -32.09
CA PHE A 859 -8.41 -18.26 -32.29
C PHE A 859 -7.12 -19.07 -32.10
N TYR A 860 -7.07 -19.84 -31.01
CA TYR A 860 -6.01 -20.79 -30.66
C TYR A 860 -6.46 -22.25 -30.87
N THR A 861 -7.44 -22.44 -31.74
CA THR A 861 -7.91 -23.75 -32.19
C THR A 861 -6.87 -24.39 -33.11
N ASN A 862 -6.96 -25.70 -33.36
CA ASN A 862 -6.05 -26.39 -34.30
C ASN A 862 -6.10 -25.78 -35.72
N GLY A 863 -7.23 -25.18 -36.11
CA GLY A 863 -7.41 -24.53 -37.39
C GLY A 863 -7.07 -23.05 -37.40
N LEU A 864 -6.74 -22.44 -36.25
CA LEU A 864 -6.48 -21.01 -36.09
C LEU A 864 -7.59 -20.14 -36.71
N GLY A 865 -8.84 -20.59 -36.57
CA GLY A 865 -10.04 -19.93 -37.09
C GLY A 865 -10.42 -20.31 -38.53
N SER A 866 -9.65 -21.15 -39.23
CA SER A 866 -10.01 -21.67 -40.56
C SER A 866 -11.25 -22.59 -40.55
N GLU A 867 -11.68 -23.04 -39.37
CA GLU A 867 -12.96 -23.71 -39.17
C GLU A 867 -14.18 -22.81 -39.42
N MET A 868 -13.99 -21.48 -39.44
CA MET A 868 -15.03 -20.51 -39.80
C MET A 868 -14.90 -20.12 -41.26
N THR A 869 -15.98 -20.29 -42.04
CA THR A 869 -16.01 -19.83 -43.43
C THR A 869 -16.24 -18.31 -43.50
N PRO A 870 -15.71 -17.61 -44.51
CA PRO A 870 -15.88 -16.15 -44.64
C PRO A 870 -17.34 -15.65 -44.68
N ASP A 871 -18.30 -16.52 -44.98
CA ASP A 871 -19.72 -16.19 -44.96
C ASP A 871 -20.33 -16.17 -43.54
N GLN A 872 -19.63 -16.74 -42.54
CA GLN A 872 -20.12 -16.87 -41.17
C GLN A 872 -19.84 -15.65 -40.28
N TYR A 873 -18.90 -14.78 -40.65
CA TYR A 873 -18.54 -13.59 -39.88
C TYR A 873 -18.57 -12.34 -40.76
N ARG A 874 -19.22 -11.28 -40.27
CA ARG A 874 -19.30 -9.96 -40.92
C ARG A 874 -19.37 -8.89 -39.83
N LYS A 875 -18.91 -7.67 -40.14
CA LYS A 875 -19.11 -6.53 -39.25
C LYS A 875 -20.61 -6.35 -38.94
N GLY A 876 -20.95 -6.14 -37.69
CA GLY A 876 -22.33 -6.06 -37.19
C GLY A 876 -22.98 -7.40 -36.87
N TYR A 877 -22.26 -8.53 -36.92
CA TYR A 877 -22.77 -9.84 -36.45
C TYR A 877 -22.44 -10.05 -34.97
N THR A 878 -23.25 -10.83 -34.25
CA THR A 878 -23.04 -11.09 -32.82
C THR A 878 -22.34 -12.42 -32.61
N VAL A 879 -21.20 -12.40 -31.94
CA VAL A 879 -20.47 -13.56 -31.44
C VAL A 879 -21.03 -13.97 -30.07
N ALA A 880 -21.33 -15.25 -29.90
CA ALA A 880 -21.65 -15.87 -28.62
C ALA A 880 -20.60 -16.92 -28.26
N ILE A 881 -20.01 -16.81 -27.07
CA ILE A 881 -18.96 -17.71 -26.58
C ILE A 881 -19.38 -18.30 -25.24
N LEU A 882 -19.58 -19.62 -25.18
CA LEU A 882 -19.88 -20.35 -23.96
C LEU A 882 -18.61 -20.47 -23.11
N TYR A 883 -18.76 -20.25 -21.80
CA TYR A 883 -17.67 -20.34 -20.82
C TYR A 883 -16.43 -19.49 -21.15
N ALA A 884 -16.64 -18.33 -21.80
CA ALA A 884 -15.57 -17.42 -22.11
C ALA A 884 -14.77 -17.04 -20.86
N LYS A 885 -13.46 -16.88 -21.04
CA LYS A 885 -12.52 -16.45 -20.01
C LYS A 885 -11.73 -15.26 -20.51
N ARG A 886 -11.33 -14.40 -19.58
CA ARG A 886 -10.39 -13.32 -19.87
C ARG A 886 -8.99 -13.88 -19.95
N HIS A 887 -8.27 -13.52 -21.01
CA HIS A 887 -6.90 -13.94 -21.24
C HIS A 887 -5.99 -12.72 -21.44
N VAL A 888 -4.82 -12.75 -20.81
CA VAL A 888 -3.78 -11.74 -20.98
C VAL A 888 -2.73 -12.29 -21.94
N PHE A 889 -2.69 -11.76 -23.17
CA PHE A 889 -1.72 -12.15 -24.17
C PHE A 889 -0.33 -11.59 -23.83
N ARG A 890 0.74 -12.33 -24.16
CA ARG A 890 2.12 -11.98 -23.80
C ARG A 890 2.59 -10.63 -24.38
N PHE A 891 1.99 -10.18 -25.47
CA PHE A 891 2.32 -8.96 -26.21
C PHE A 891 1.07 -8.34 -26.87
N GLY A 892 0.01 -8.07 -26.11
CA GLY A 892 -1.23 -7.46 -26.62
C GLY A 892 -2.25 -7.15 -25.53
N GLU A 893 -3.34 -6.46 -25.89
CA GLU A 893 -4.43 -6.13 -24.96
C GLU A 893 -5.12 -7.39 -24.42
N PRO A 894 -5.65 -7.38 -23.17
CA PRO A 894 -6.45 -8.48 -22.66
C PRO A 894 -7.66 -8.75 -23.57
N GLY A 895 -7.88 -10.02 -23.89
CA GLY A 895 -8.96 -10.42 -24.79
C GLY A 895 -9.52 -11.78 -24.45
N ILE A 896 -10.21 -12.39 -25.42
CA ILE A 896 -10.73 -13.75 -25.30
C ILE A 896 -9.84 -14.67 -26.13
N ARG A 897 -9.22 -15.64 -25.46
CA ARG A 897 -8.52 -16.74 -26.12
C ARG A 897 -9.49 -17.88 -26.36
N HIS A 898 -9.81 -18.16 -27.62
CA HIS A 898 -10.76 -19.19 -28.00
C HIS A 898 -10.04 -20.47 -28.45
N GLU A 899 -10.33 -21.60 -27.80
CA GLU A 899 -9.59 -22.86 -27.99
C GLU A 899 -10.44 -24.03 -28.51
N ASP A 900 -11.76 -24.01 -28.30
CA ASP A 900 -12.67 -25.07 -28.72
C ASP A 900 -13.72 -24.54 -29.69
N PRO A 901 -13.64 -24.86 -31.00
CA PRO A 901 -14.59 -24.43 -32.03
C PRO A 901 -16.07 -24.69 -31.70
N ARG A 902 -16.37 -25.62 -30.80
CA ARG A 902 -17.75 -25.97 -30.41
C ARG A 902 -18.33 -25.00 -29.39
N MET A 903 -17.52 -24.13 -28.79
CA MET A 903 -17.95 -23.18 -27.75
C MET A 903 -18.32 -21.80 -28.31
N ILE A 904 -18.19 -21.58 -29.62
CA ILE A 904 -18.47 -20.31 -30.28
C ILE A 904 -19.57 -20.46 -31.34
N LYS A 905 -20.43 -19.44 -31.46
CA LYS A 905 -21.35 -19.29 -32.58
C LYS A 905 -21.52 -17.82 -32.95
N ILE A 906 -21.60 -17.54 -34.25
CA ILE A 906 -21.84 -16.20 -34.76
C ILE A 906 -23.25 -16.13 -35.33
N PHE A 907 -24.05 -15.17 -34.85
CA PHE A 907 -25.40 -14.93 -35.28
C PHE A 907 -25.45 -13.72 -36.24
N PRO A 908 -26.19 -13.82 -37.37
CA PRO A 908 -26.22 -12.79 -38.41
C PRO A 908 -27.14 -11.60 -38.05
N LEU A 909 -26.93 -10.99 -36.89
CA LEU A 909 -27.60 -9.77 -36.41
C LEU A 909 -26.70 -9.00 -35.43
N SER A 910 -26.95 -7.70 -35.31
CA SER A 910 -26.28 -6.85 -34.33
C SER A 910 -26.66 -7.22 -32.90
N LEU A 911 -25.78 -6.88 -31.96
CA LEU A 911 -25.95 -7.20 -30.54
C LEU A 911 -27.22 -6.54 -29.99
N ASP A 912 -27.47 -5.28 -30.36
CA ASP A 912 -28.69 -4.56 -29.98
C ASP A 912 -29.97 -5.25 -30.46
N LYS A 913 -29.96 -5.75 -31.70
CA LYS A 913 -31.09 -6.49 -32.25
C LYS A 913 -31.28 -7.80 -31.50
N LEU A 914 -30.21 -8.52 -31.15
CA LEU A 914 -30.28 -9.77 -30.40
C LEU A 914 -30.86 -9.53 -29.00
N LEU A 915 -30.37 -8.50 -28.30
CA LEU A 915 -30.86 -8.10 -26.98
C LEU A 915 -32.32 -7.60 -27.01
N ALA A 916 -32.79 -7.10 -28.15
CA ALA A 916 -34.18 -6.68 -28.35
C ALA A 916 -35.16 -7.86 -28.59
N LEU A 917 -34.68 -9.08 -28.84
CA LEU A 917 -35.52 -10.26 -29.07
C LEU A 917 -36.20 -10.82 -27.81
N ASN A 918 -36.12 -10.12 -26.67
CA ASN A 918 -36.74 -10.51 -25.41
C ASN A 918 -38.26 -10.21 -25.32
N ASP A 919 -38.87 -9.68 -26.39
CA ASP A 919 -40.34 -9.50 -26.47
C ASP A 919 -41.02 -10.86 -26.70
N LYS A 920 -41.82 -11.29 -25.71
CA LYS A 920 -42.56 -12.57 -25.71
C LYS A 920 -43.48 -12.73 -26.93
N ALA A 921 -44.00 -11.63 -27.50
CA ALA A 921 -44.79 -11.67 -28.73
C ALA A 921 -43.92 -11.91 -29.97
N CYS A 922 -42.70 -11.31 -30.06
CA CYS A 922 -41.77 -11.60 -31.16
C CYS A 922 -41.20 -13.02 -31.08
N GLN A 923 -40.99 -13.54 -29.86
CA GLN A 923 -40.54 -14.92 -29.65
C GLN A 923 -41.62 -15.93 -30.11
N VAL A 924 -42.86 -15.79 -29.63
CA VAL A 924 -43.97 -16.69 -30.00
C VAL A 924 -44.27 -16.64 -31.50
N ALA A 925 -44.33 -15.45 -32.11
CA ALA A 925 -44.61 -15.29 -33.54
C ALA A 925 -43.39 -15.67 -34.41
N GLY A 926 -42.18 -15.23 -34.04
CA GLY A 926 -40.95 -15.53 -34.76
C GLY A 926 -40.56 -17.02 -34.76
N TRP A 927 -41.01 -17.77 -33.76
CA TRP A 927 -40.80 -19.22 -33.71
C TRP A 927 -41.72 -20.03 -34.62
N LYS A 928 -42.93 -19.53 -34.92
CA LYS A 928 -44.01 -20.30 -35.56
C LYS A 928 -44.55 -19.72 -36.87
N GLU A 929 -44.45 -18.40 -37.11
CA GLU A 929 -45.05 -17.71 -38.25
C GLU A 929 -44.00 -17.27 -39.28
N ASN A 930 -44.34 -17.33 -40.57
CA ASN A 930 -43.40 -16.99 -41.66
C ASN A 930 -43.28 -15.47 -41.96
N GLY A 931 -44.03 -14.61 -41.26
CA GLY A 931 -44.24 -13.21 -41.69
C GLY A 931 -44.24 -12.16 -40.58
N HIS A 932 -43.42 -12.29 -39.53
CA HIS A 932 -43.35 -11.28 -38.46
C HIS A 932 -42.43 -10.09 -38.83
N LYS A 933 -41.28 -9.92 -38.17
CA LYS A 933 -40.25 -8.90 -38.50
C LYS A 933 -39.05 -9.58 -39.16
N ALA A 934 -38.38 -8.90 -40.09
CA ALA A 934 -37.21 -9.45 -40.78
C ALA A 934 -36.13 -9.95 -39.80
N ASP A 935 -35.89 -9.19 -38.72
CA ASP A 935 -34.93 -9.54 -37.67
C ASP A 935 -35.38 -10.74 -36.81
N CYS A 936 -36.69 -10.98 -36.63
CA CYS A 936 -37.21 -12.13 -35.86
C CYS A 936 -37.12 -13.46 -36.66
N LYS A 937 -36.63 -13.47 -37.91
CA LYS A 937 -36.35 -14.71 -38.67
C LYS A 937 -35.20 -15.53 -38.08
N VAL A 938 -34.22 -14.88 -37.45
CA VAL A 938 -33.06 -15.57 -36.84
C VAL A 938 -33.46 -16.40 -35.62
N LEU A 939 -34.62 -16.13 -35.02
CA LEU A 939 -35.20 -16.97 -33.97
C LEU A 939 -35.56 -18.39 -34.45
N LYS A 940 -35.48 -18.71 -35.75
CA LYS A 940 -35.54 -20.09 -36.26
C LYS A 940 -34.23 -20.86 -36.07
N ASP A 941 -33.13 -20.18 -35.80
CA ASP A 941 -31.85 -20.80 -35.45
C ASP A 941 -31.99 -21.55 -34.13
N ALA A 942 -31.69 -22.86 -34.16
CA ALA A 942 -31.88 -23.74 -33.01
C ALA A 942 -31.00 -23.35 -31.81
N ASP A 943 -29.82 -22.79 -32.05
CA ASP A 943 -28.89 -22.41 -30.98
C ASP A 943 -29.30 -21.09 -30.35
N LEU A 944 -29.80 -20.15 -31.16
CA LEU A 944 -30.36 -18.92 -30.60
C LEU A 944 -31.56 -19.23 -29.71
N ARG A 945 -32.45 -20.15 -30.12
CA ARG A 945 -33.52 -20.67 -29.24
C ARG A 945 -32.92 -21.33 -28.00
N GLY A 946 -31.89 -22.15 -28.17
CA GLY A 946 -31.20 -22.84 -27.10
C GLY A 946 -30.74 -21.89 -25.98
N LEU A 947 -30.20 -20.72 -26.34
CA LEU A 947 -29.78 -19.71 -25.35
C LEU A 947 -30.93 -19.19 -24.47
N PHE A 948 -32.16 -19.11 -25.01
CA PHE A 948 -33.35 -18.68 -24.25
C PHE A 948 -33.93 -19.78 -23.35
N PHE A 949 -33.71 -21.05 -23.67
CA PHE A 949 -34.26 -22.20 -22.94
C PHE A 949 -33.27 -22.89 -22.01
N LEU A 950 -31.97 -22.61 -22.14
CA LEU A 950 -30.96 -23.17 -21.26
C LEU A 950 -31.19 -22.71 -19.81
N LYS A 951 -31.10 -23.65 -18.88
CA LYS A 951 -31.13 -23.36 -17.44
C LYS A 951 -29.78 -22.85 -16.97
N TRP A 952 -29.55 -21.54 -17.03
CA TRP A 952 -28.23 -20.97 -16.80
C TRP A 952 -27.69 -21.17 -15.36
N ASP A 953 -28.57 -21.31 -14.37
CA ASP A 953 -28.17 -21.45 -12.96
C ASP A 953 -27.93 -22.91 -12.50
N GLU A 954 -28.22 -23.91 -13.34
CA GLU A 954 -28.04 -25.34 -13.02
C GLU A 954 -26.89 -25.92 -13.89
N PHE A 955 -25.75 -26.25 -13.29
CA PHE A 955 -24.64 -26.90 -14.02
C PHE A 955 -24.64 -28.42 -13.85
N ASP A 956 -25.16 -29.13 -14.85
CA ASP A 956 -25.04 -30.60 -14.91
C ASP A 956 -23.79 -31.03 -15.69
N ASN A 957 -23.56 -30.51 -16.88
CA ASN A 957 -22.39 -30.81 -17.71
C ASN A 957 -22.09 -29.63 -18.64
N TYR A 958 -20.89 -29.58 -19.22
CA TYR A 958 -20.59 -28.59 -20.26
C TYR A 958 -21.59 -28.69 -21.42
N VAL A 959 -22.06 -27.53 -21.87
CA VAL A 959 -22.87 -27.37 -23.07
C VAL A 959 -22.01 -26.80 -24.18
N GLN A 960 -22.32 -27.14 -25.42
CA GLN A 960 -21.59 -26.68 -26.61
C GLN A 960 -22.59 -26.44 -27.75
N PHE A 961 -22.21 -25.70 -28.77
CA PHE A 961 -22.99 -25.56 -29.99
C PHE A 961 -22.85 -26.83 -30.87
N PRO A 962 -23.94 -27.31 -31.51
CA PRO A 962 -25.31 -26.80 -31.36
C PRO A 962 -25.92 -27.15 -29.99
N LEU A 963 -26.66 -26.19 -29.41
CA LEU A 963 -27.33 -26.31 -28.12
C LEU A 963 -28.55 -27.24 -28.26
N HIS A 964 -28.39 -28.49 -27.80
CA HIS A 964 -29.47 -29.46 -27.74
C HIS A 964 -30.41 -29.14 -26.57
N THR A 965 -31.46 -28.37 -26.82
CA THR A 965 -32.55 -28.22 -25.85
C THR A 965 -33.58 -29.31 -26.06
N THR A 966 -33.90 -30.03 -24.99
CA THR A 966 -35.04 -30.95 -24.93
C THR A 966 -36.32 -30.12 -24.86
N GLU A 967 -36.79 -29.59 -26.00
CA GLU A 967 -38.20 -29.19 -26.07
C GLU A 967 -39.05 -30.46 -25.94
N ALA A 968 -39.71 -30.58 -24.79
CA ALA A 968 -40.98 -31.29 -24.74
C ALA A 968 -41.92 -30.58 -25.73
N SER A 969 -42.43 -31.39 -26.66
CA SER A 969 -43.55 -31.15 -27.58
C SER A 969 -44.56 -30.09 -27.15
#